data_AF-A0A9E2TQN6-F1
#
_entry.id   AF-A0A9E2TQN6-F1
#
_cell.length_a   1.000
_cell.length_b   1.000
_cell.length_c   1.000
_cell.angle_alpha   90.00
_cell.angle_beta   90.00
_cell.angle_gamma   90.00
#
_symmetry.space_group_name_H-M   'P 1'
#
loop_
_entity.id
_entity.type
_entity.pdbx_description
1 polymer ?
#
loop_
_entity_poly.entity_id
_entity_poly.type
_entity_poly.pdbx_seq_one_letter_code
_entity_poly.pdbx_strand_id
1 'polypeptide(L)'
;MLSANVDRERILAALTPLCRGVDADILHDFVARMDADYFTAFPLKLLAEHLALAALLTPDHPCEVRFAKLDAGRWTITIVAYDYFSEFATICGLLSAFGLNIEEGRIFTSAEREQPRSSRVLDPYPIRMKPQGRPGLTRKKIVDVFTVSPIEGQTFTGTEQKRLAGHLSRMIILLDEGQFDEARQQVNRQLVEHLGKRRSSFSGLLHTVQITFDNSQSPTDTIVDIRSDDTPAFLYAFANALAMRNVYISKAQFAIEDGKLHDRFYIRNRFGQKLLDPGDLEQLRLTAVLIKQFTHALTWAPDPAKALEAFDQFLDLVLEGSRQAGRKQAWAFVKDKKTFPILARLLGASDFLWEDFLRRQHINLLPLLKDYRDAPLIKPQTTLRKELNRVIAKAKTDEARKEALNRFKDQELFRIDMKHIVEPDTSLPDFSLAISELAEVIVERSLVDCQEKLTKRYGAPRLASKKPCPIAILGAGKFGGKEMGYASDIEVIFVYGGPGRTSGKEVIENSEYFERLAQEFLQWIEAKQEGIFHIDVRLRPHGGKGSLANAFDEVCKYYSVDGQAAPFERQALIKLRHIAGDAALGKKVEAHRDSYVYSREPWDLTVALDLRRQQVKQLVEPGQINLKHSHGGIVTLEYAIQYLQVMHGHRHPSLRTPNTLRALAALIDVGLIPRATGENLRKSYLFIRMLIDGLRMVRGNTKDLVLPPPDSDEFIFLARRVGYQTEDWQTGARHLQTDIEEHMKQNRQFFEKMFGKL
;
A
#
# COMPACT_ATOMS: atom_id res chain seq x y z
N MET A 1 -56.67 5.56 -5.88
CA MET A 1 -55.94 4.81 -6.92
C MET A 1 -56.29 5.20 -8.37
N LEU A 2 -57.13 6.21 -8.62
CA LEU A 2 -57.57 6.59 -9.98
C LEU A 2 -56.80 7.78 -10.61
N SER A 3 -55.91 8.48 -9.89
CA SER A 3 -55.24 9.69 -10.42
C SER A 3 -53.93 9.43 -11.17
N ALA A 4 -53.20 8.35 -10.89
CA ALA A 4 -51.90 8.08 -11.52
C ALA A 4 -52.01 7.44 -12.93
N ASN A 5 -53.08 6.65 -13.18
CA ASN A 5 -53.26 5.97 -14.48
C ASN A 5 -53.63 6.94 -15.62
N VAL A 6 -54.37 8.01 -15.31
CA VAL A 6 -54.84 8.97 -16.32
C VAL A 6 -53.70 9.80 -16.92
N ASP A 7 -52.60 9.99 -16.19
CA ASP A 7 -51.43 10.73 -16.67
C ASP A 7 -50.55 9.86 -17.60
N ARG A 8 -50.42 8.56 -17.28
CA ARG A 8 -49.60 7.61 -18.07
C ARG A 8 -50.17 7.34 -19.45
N GLU A 9 -51.48 7.19 -19.59
CA GLU A 9 -52.13 7.02 -20.90
C GLU A 9 -51.95 8.25 -21.80
N ARG A 10 -52.03 9.47 -21.23
CA ARG A 10 -51.76 10.72 -21.95
C ARG A 10 -50.33 10.82 -22.43
N ILE A 11 -49.37 10.46 -21.57
CA ILE A 11 -47.94 10.40 -21.92
C ILE A 11 -47.71 9.40 -23.06
N LEU A 12 -48.30 8.21 -22.98
CA LEU A 12 -48.23 7.19 -24.03
C LEU A 12 -48.77 7.71 -25.37
N ALA A 13 -49.95 8.33 -25.36
CA ALA A 13 -50.56 8.92 -26.55
C ALA A 13 -49.70 10.03 -27.18
N ALA A 14 -49.05 10.86 -26.35
CA ALA A 14 -48.16 11.93 -26.81
C ALA A 14 -46.82 11.42 -27.37
N LEU A 15 -46.27 10.33 -26.81
CA LEU A 15 -44.98 9.77 -27.23
C LEU A 15 -45.07 8.85 -28.47
N THR A 16 -46.18 8.15 -28.63
CA THR A 16 -46.42 7.21 -29.75
C THR A 16 -46.10 7.80 -31.12
N PRO A 17 -46.57 9.00 -31.52
CA PRO A 17 -46.28 9.57 -32.84
C PRO A 17 -44.81 9.95 -33.05
N LEU A 18 -44.05 10.16 -31.96
CA LEU A 18 -42.63 10.51 -31.98
C LEU A 18 -41.71 9.28 -32.02
N CYS A 19 -42.21 8.09 -31.67
CA CYS A 19 -41.43 6.86 -31.52
C CYS A 19 -41.72 5.81 -32.61
N ARG A 20 -41.87 6.25 -33.88
CA ARG A 20 -42.33 5.40 -35.01
C ARG A 20 -41.47 4.15 -35.34
N GLY A 21 -40.30 4.01 -34.74
CA GLY A 21 -39.40 2.86 -34.91
C GLY A 21 -39.19 2.02 -33.64
N VAL A 22 -39.92 2.31 -32.55
CA VAL A 22 -39.82 1.57 -31.29
C VAL A 22 -41.03 0.64 -31.16
N ASP A 23 -40.78 -0.61 -30.76
CA ASP A 23 -41.84 -1.59 -30.51
C ASP A 23 -42.83 -1.05 -29.44
N ALA A 24 -44.13 -1.21 -29.68
CA ALA A 24 -45.18 -0.74 -28.79
C ALA A 24 -45.09 -1.35 -27.39
N ASP A 25 -44.61 -2.60 -27.28
CA ASP A 25 -44.40 -3.27 -26.00
C ASP A 25 -43.28 -2.59 -25.20
N ILE A 26 -42.19 -2.16 -25.87
CA ILE A 26 -41.07 -1.43 -25.24
C ILE A 26 -41.55 -0.06 -24.76
N LEU A 27 -42.32 0.65 -25.60
CA LEU A 27 -42.92 1.94 -25.24
C LEU A 27 -43.79 1.81 -23.99
N HIS A 28 -44.67 0.82 -23.96
CA HIS A 28 -45.57 0.60 -22.83
C HIS A 28 -44.83 0.18 -21.55
N ASP A 29 -43.86 -0.74 -21.64
CA ASP A 29 -43.04 -1.16 -20.49
C ASP A 29 -42.27 0.02 -19.89
N PHE A 30 -41.65 0.84 -20.75
CA PHE A 30 -40.89 2.00 -20.31
C PHE A 30 -41.78 3.05 -19.63
N VAL A 31 -42.91 3.40 -20.25
CA VAL A 31 -43.86 4.36 -19.67
C VAL A 31 -44.51 3.82 -18.41
N ALA A 32 -44.72 2.51 -18.27
CA ALA A 32 -45.28 1.95 -17.04
C ALA A 32 -44.28 1.96 -15.86
N ARG A 33 -42.98 1.81 -16.14
CA ARG A 33 -41.97 1.54 -15.10
C ARG A 33 -41.12 2.74 -14.68
N MET A 34 -41.00 3.77 -15.51
CA MET A 34 -40.24 4.98 -15.13
C MET A 34 -40.96 5.79 -14.06
N ASP A 35 -40.20 6.53 -13.24
CA ASP A 35 -40.76 7.42 -12.22
C ASP A 35 -41.68 8.50 -12.82
N ALA A 36 -42.67 9.00 -12.07
CA ALA A 36 -43.55 10.06 -12.58
C ALA A 36 -42.78 11.37 -12.81
N ASP A 37 -41.81 11.68 -11.94
CA ASP A 37 -40.95 12.87 -12.04
C ASP A 37 -40.09 12.85 -13.30
N TYR A 38 -39.83 11.67 -13.88
CA TYR A 38 -39.07 11.55 -15.12
C TYR A 38 -39.79 12.26 -16.29
N PHE A 39 -41.11 12.15 -16.37
CA PHE A 39 -41.91 12.72 -17.46
C PHE A 39 -42.12 14.22 -17.32
N THR A 40 -42.00 14.75 -16.11
CA THR A 40 -42.01 16.20 -15.86
C THR A 40 -40.61 16.80 -16.00
N ALA A 41 -39.56 16.01 -15.77
CA ALA A 41 -38.18 16.45 -15.89
C ALA A 41 -37.73 16.69 -17.34
N PHE A 42 -38.28 15.97 -18.33
CA PHE A 42 -37.82 16.07 -19.72
C PHE A 42 -38.95 16.42 -20.70
N PRO A 43 -38.68 17.27 -21.70
CA PRO A 43 -39.63 17.56 -22.77
C PRO A 43 -39.87 16.32 -23.64
N LEU A 44 -41.06 16.24 -24.26
CA LEU A 44 -41.51 15.10 -25.08
C LEU A 44 -40.49 14.63 -26.14
N LYS A 45 -39.77 15.57 -26.76
CA LYS A 45 -38.74 15.23 -27.75
C LYS A 45 -37.57 14.44 -27.14
N LEU A 46 -37.07 14.87 -25.98
CA LEU A 46 -36.00 14.16 -25.27
C LEU A 46 -36.49 12.80 -24.75
N LEU A 47 -37.73 12.75 -24.25
CA LEU A 47 -38.35 11.48 -23.83
C LEU A 47 -38.39 10.44 -24.95
N ALA A 48 -38.78 10.86 -26.17
CA ALA A 48 -38.79 9.99 -27.35
C ALA A 48 -37.37 9.52 -27.74
N GLU A 49 -36.37 10.39 -27.62
CA GLU A 49 -34.97 10.03 -27.87
C GLU A 49 -34.43 9.04 -26.83
N HIS A 50 -34.72 9.23 -25.55
CA HIS A 50 -34.34 8.28 -24.49
C HIS A 50 -35.00 6.91 -24.72
N LEU A 51 -36.25 6.89 -25.16
CA LEU A 51 -36.96 5.65 -25.50
C LEU A 51 -36.32 4.93 -26.69
N ALA A 52 -35.92 5.68 -27.72
CA ALA A 52 -35.22 5.12 -28.88
C ALA A 52 -33.90 4.47 -28.48
N LEU A 53 -33.10 5.13 -27.62
CA LEU A 53 -31.88 4.53 -27.05
C LEU A 53 -32.20 3.28 -26.21
N ALA A 54 -33.23 3.34 -25.37
CA ALA A 54 -33.66 2.21 -24.54
C ALA A 54 -34.15 0.98 -25.33
N ALA A 55 -34.55 1.17 -26.59
CA ALA A 55 -34.96 0.12 -27.51
C ALA A 55 -33.78 -0.59 -28.19
N LEU A 56 -32.62 0.06 -28.24
CA LEU A 56 -31.38 -0.52 -28.80
C LEU A 56 -30.67 -1.48 -27.83
N LEU A 57 -31.04 -1.45 -26.55
CA LEU A 57 -30.40 -2.27 -25.52
C LEU A 57 -30.68 -3.77 -25.71
N THR A 58 -29.59 -4.55 -25.72
CA THR A 58 -29.60 -6.01 -25.75
C THR A 58 -28.62 -6.55 -24.70
N PRO A 59 -28.66 -7.84 -24.34
CA PRO A 59 -27.67 -8.43 -23.42
C PRO A 59 -26.21 -8.23 -23.88
N ASP A 60 -25.94 -8.25 -25.18
CA ASP A 60 -24.60 -8.03 -25.76
C ASP A 60 -24.28 -6.55 -26.00
N HIS A 61 -25.28 -5.68 -25.85
CA HIS A 61 -25.17 -4.22 -26.00
C HIS A 61 -25.93 -3.51 -24.87
N PRO A 62 -25.38 -3.52 -23.64
CA PRO A 62 -26.12 -3.16 -22.44
C PRO A 62 -26.14 -1.65 -22.14
N CYS A 63 -25.50 -0.81 -22.97
CA CYS A 63 -25.34 0.62 -22.73
C CYS A 63 -25.28 1.42 -24.04
N GLU A 64 -26.04 2.51 -24.09
CA GLU A 64 -26.08 3.50 -25.16
C GLU A 64 -25.76 4.89 -24.62
N VAL A 65 -25.00 5.66 -25.41
CA VAL A 65 -24.53 7.00 -24.99
C VAL A 65 -24.74 8.00 -26.13
N ARG A 66 -25.33 9.15 -25.80
CA ARG A 66 -25.53 10.25 -26.73
C ARG A 66 -24.94 11.54 -26.19
N PHE A 67 -24.27 12.27 -27.08
CA PHE A 67 -23.66 13.56 -26.80
C PHE A 67 -24.39 14.67 -27.56
N ALA A 68 -24.76 15.73 -26.87
CA ALA A 68 -25.31 16.94 -27.49
C ALA A 68 -24.53 18.17 -27.01
N LYS A 69 -24.14 19.04 -27.92
CA LYS A 69 -23.42 20.27 -27.57
C LYS A 69 -24.41 21.32 -27.05
N LEU A 70 -24.04 21.99 -25.96
CA LEU A 70 -24.74 23.15 -25.40
C LEU A 70 -23.90 24.43 -25.61
N ASP A 71 -24.37 25.54 -25.04
CA ASP A 71 -23.69 26.83 -25.08
C ASP A 71 -22.43 26.85 -24.20
N ALA A 72 -21.50 27.77 -24.53
CA ALA A 72 -20.28 28.03 -23.75
C ALA A 72 -19.35 26.82 -23.51
N GLY A 73 -19.31 25.87 -24.46
CA GLY A 73 -18.42 24.71 -24.39
C GLY A 73 -18.95 23.56 -23.53
N ARG A 74 -20.19 23.66 -23.03
CA ARG A 74 -20.87 22.61 -22.27
C ARG A 74 -21.47 21.53 -23.16
N TRP A 75 -21.71 20.37 -22.59
CA TRP A 75 -22.28 19.21 -23.27
C TRP A 75 -23.35 18.54 -22.41
N THR A 76 -24.38 18.02 -23.06
CA THR A 76 -25.28 17.03 -22.47
C THR A 76 -24.80 15.64 -22.84
N ILE A 77 -24.67 14.78 -21.83
CA ILE A 77 -24.39 13.35 -21.98
C ILE A 77 -25.61 12.58 -21.48
N THR A 78 -26.27 11.88 -22.39
CA THR A 78 -27.39 10.98 -22.08
C THR A 78 -26.87 9.54 -22.11
N ILE A 79 -26.98 8.83 -21.00
CA ILE A 79 -26.60 7.43 -20.85
C ILE A 79 -27.85 6.62 -20.58
N VAL A 80 -28.11 5.61 -21.41
CA VAL A 80 -29.22 4.68 -21.25
C VAL A 80 -28.64 3.28 -21.18
N ALA A 81 -28.82 2.60 -20.06
CA ALA A 81 -28.22 1.28 -19.83
C ALA A 81 -29.14 0.38 -19.01
N TYR A 82 -28.81 -0.90 -18.91
CA TYR A 82 -29.39 -1.73 -17.86
C TYR A 82 -28.86 -1.30 -16.47
N ASP A 83 -29.74 -1.39 -15.48
CA ASP A 83 -29.44 -1.16 -14.06
C ASP A 83 -28.59 -2.30 -13.53
N TYR A 84 -27.38 -1.98 -13.07
CA TYR A 84 -26.45 -2.92 -12.46
C TYR A 84 -25.98 -2.38 -11.13
N PHE A 85 -25.53 -3.24 -10.23
CA PHE A 85 -24.97 -2.76 -8.98
C PHE A 85 -23.72 -1.89 -9.24
N SER A 86 -23.68 -0.69 -8.64
CA SER A 86 -22.56 0.28 -8.73
C SER A 86 -22.33 0.92 -10.12
N GLU A 87 -23.32 0.86 -11.02
CA GLU A 87 -23.25 1.51 -12.33
C GLU A 87 -23.17 3.04 -12.23
N PHE A 88 -23.96 3.63 -11.34
CA PHE A 88 -23.97 5.08 -11.15
C PHE A 88 -22.59 5.61 -10.70
N ALA A 89 -21.96 4.91 -9.76
CA ALA A 89 -20.60 5.23 -9.33
C ALA A 89 -19.64 5.15 -10.53
N THR A 90 -19.68 4.05 -11.26
CA THR A 90 -18.84 3.80 -12.44
C THR A 90 -18.96 4.91 -13.49
N ILE A 91 -20.18 5.38 -13.76
CA ILE A 91 -20.45 6.50 -14.67
C ILE A 91 -19.79 7.79 -14.16
N CYS A 92 -20.04 8.19 -12.92
CA CYS A 92 -19.45 9.40 -12.34
C CYS A 92 -17.92 9.36 -12.32
N GLY A 93 -17.33 8.20 -12.04
CA GLY A 93 -15.89 7.99 -12.05
C GLY A 93 -15.30 8.17 -13.45
N LEU A 94 -15.93 7.59 -14.48
CA LEU A 94 -15.50 7.76 -15.87
C LEU A 94 -15.65 9.19 -16.37
N LEU A 95 -16.75 9.88 -16.07
CA LEU A 95 -16.91 11.30 -16.43
C LEU A 95 -15.79 12.15 -15.83
N SER A 96 -15.48 11.92 -14.54
CA SER A 96 -14.38 12.60 -13.85
C SER A 96 -13.02 12.27 -14.47
N ALA A 97 -12.78 11.01 -14.81
CA ALA A 97 -11.52 10.56 -15.43
C ALA A 97 -11.30 11.14 -16.84
N PHE A 98 -12.38 11.40 -17.58
CA PHE A 98 -12.34 12.10 -18.87
C PHE A 98 -12.24 13.62 -18.75
N GLY A 99 -12.08 14.13 -17.52
CA GLY A 99 -11.90 15.56 -17.26
C GLY A 99 -13.15 16.39 -17.49
N LEU A 100 -14.30 15.81 -17.20
CA LEU A 100 -15.59 16.46 -17.28
C LEU A 100 -16.03 16.85 -15.86
N ASN A 101 -16.23 18.14 -15.63
CA ASN A 101 -16.93 18.62 -14.44
C ASN A 101 -18.43 18.35 -14.63
N ILE A 102 -19.05 17.66 -13.67
CA ILE A 102 -20.50 17.45 -13.66
C ILE A 102 -21.14 18.68 -13.03
N GLU A 103 -21.79 19.52 -13.85
CA GLU A 103 -22.48 20.73 -13.39
C GLU A 103 -23.89 20.41 -12.91
N GLU A 104 -24.58 19.57 -13.69
CA GLU A 104 -25.92 19.10 -13.36
C GLU A 104 -26.06 17.63 -13.73
N GLY A 105 -26.90 16.90 -12.99
CA GLY A 105 -27.27 15.53 -13.35
C GLY A 105 -28.70 15.22 -12.96
N ARG A 106 -29.37 14.42 -13.78
CA ARG A 106 -30.71 13.91 -13.55
C ARG A 106 -30.72 12.41 -13.82
N ILE A 107 -30.80 11.64 -12.74
CA ILE A 107 -30.59 10.18 -12.71
C ILE A 107 -31.92 9.53 -12.41
N PHE A 108 -32.33 8.55 -13.21
CA PHE A 108 -33.60 7.86 -13.04
C PHE A 108 -33.50 6.37 -13.34
N THR A 109 -33.92 5.56 -12.37
CA THR A 109 -33.98 4.09 -12.51
C THR A 109 -35.42 3.62 -12.62
N SER A 110 -35.72 2.76 -13.61
CA SER A 110 -37.04 2.15 -13.78
C SER A 110 -37.39 1.18 -12.63
N ALA A 111 -38.66 1.09 -12.26
CA ALA A 111 -39.14 0.14 -11.26
C ALA A 111 -39.00 -1.33 -11.72
N GLU A 112 -39.00 -2.27 -10.76
CA GLU A 112 -39.00 -3.70 -11.04
C GLU A 112 -40.35 -4.17 -11.58
N ARG A 113 -40.35 -5.18 -12.45
CA ARG A 113 -41.60 -5.82 -12.88
C ARG A 113 -42.06 -6.72 -11.72
N GLU A 114 -43.29 -6.57 -11.23
CA GLU A 114 -43.82 -7.46 -10.19
C GLU A 114 -43.78 -8.91 -10.69
N GLN A 115 -42.93 -9.75 -10.08
CA GLN A 115 -43.00 -11.19 -10.25
C GLN A 115 -43.96 -11.78 -9.20
N PRO A 116 -44.79 -12.77 -9.56
CA PRO A 116 -45.62 -13.46 -8.58
C PRO A 116 -44.71 -14.11 -7.53
N ARG A 117 -44.95 -13.80 -6.25
CA ARG A 117 -44.14 -14.24 -5.11
C ARG A 117 -43.96 -15.77 -5.13
N SER A 118 -42.76 -16.24 -5.47
CA SER A 118 -42.36 -17.63 -5.20
C SER A 118 -41.51 -17.65 -3.92
N SER A 119 -41.95 -18.43 -2.95
CA SER A 119 -41.26 -18.71 -1.71
C SER A 119 -40.07 -19.62 -1.96
N ARG A 120 -38.83 -19.11 -1.89
CA ARG A 120 -37.64 -19.92 -1.57
C ARG A 120 -36.42 -19.07 -1.19
N VAL A 121 -35.61 -19.71 -0.34
CA VAL A 121 -34.43 -19.31 0.45
C VAL A 121 -33.49 -18.29 -0.22
N LEU A 122 -33.06 -17.31 0.60
CA LEU A 122 -32.20 -16.17 0.29
C LEU A 122 -30.72 -16.57 0.18
N ASP A 123 -30.13 -16.37 -1.00
CA ASP A 123 -28.68 -16.33 -1.23
C ASP A 123 -28.14 -14.92 -0.92
N PRO A 124 -26.92 -14.73 -0.37
CA PRO A 124 -26.37 -13.41 -0.02
C PRO A 124 -26.01 -12.53 -1.23
N TYR A 125 -25.94 -13.12 -2.42
CA TYR A 125 -25.78 -12.45 -3.70
C TYR A 125 -26.85 -12.99 -4.66
N PRO A 126 -27.93 -12.25 -4.97
CA PRO A 126 -28.88 -12.73 -5.96
C PRO A 126 -28.18 -12.75 -7.33
N ILE A 127 -27.80 -13.93 -7.80
CA ILE A 127 -27.44 -14.14 -9.20
C ILE A 127 -28.69 -13.80 -10.01
N ARG A 128 -28.75 -12.59 -10.59
CA ARG A 128 -29.78 -12.24 -11.59
C ARG A 128 -29.58 -13.20 -12.76
N MET A 129 -30.38 -14.27 -12.84
CA MET A 129 -30.35 -15.20 -14.00
C MET A 129 -30.47 -14.38 -15.29
N LYS A 130 -29.64 -14.63 -16.31
CA LYS A 130 -29.76 -14.00 -17.64
C LYS A 130 -31.16 -14.30 -18.20
N PRO A 131 -32.10 -13.33 -18.30
CA PRO A 131 -33.30 -13.55 -19.09
C PRO A 131 -32.87 -13.61 -20.56
N GLN A 132 -33.21 -14.70 -21.27
CA GLN A 132 -33.28 -14.71 -22.73
C GLN A 132 -34.50 -13.86 -23.12
N GLY A 133 -34.31 -12.54 -23.18
CA GLY A 133 -35.38 -11.56 -23.44
C GLY A 133 -35.19 -10.85 -24.79
N ARG A 134 -36.30 -10.47 -25.42
CA ARG A 134 -36.34 -9.57 -26.59
C ARG A 134 -35.65 -8.23 -26.25
N PRO A 135 -34.99 -7.56 -27.22
CA PRO A 135 -34.39 -6.23 -27.04
C PRO A 135 -35.34 -5.27 -26.31
N GLY A 136 -34.81 -4.52 -25.34
CA GLY A 136 -35.59 -3.49 -24.64
C GLY A 136 -36.65 -3.97 -23.63
N LEU A 137 -36.86 -5.27 -23.39
CA LEU A 137 -37.82 -5.77 -22.38
C LEU A 137 -37.12 -6.67 -21.35
N THR A 138 -37.63 -6.70 -20.10
CA THR A 138 -37.29 -7.62 -18.97
C THR A 138 -36.35 -7.14 -17.85
N ARG A 139 -35.39 -6.23 -18.09
CA ARG A 139 -34.46 -5.73 -17.04
C ARG A 139 -34.80 -4.30 -16.58
N LYS A 140 -34.35 -3.92 -15.38
CA LYS A 140 -34.35 -2.50 -14.95
C LYS A 140 -33.40 -1.72 -15.86
N LYS A 141 -33.78 -0.49 -16.19
CA LYS A 141 -33.01 0.43 -17.01
C LYS A 141 -32.75 1.71 -16.25
N ILE A 142 -31.62 2.34 -16.53
CA ILE A 142 -31.30 3.68 -16.09
C ILE A 142 -31.38 4.65 -17.27
N VAL A 143 -31.76 5.88 -16.97
CA VAL A 143 -31.66 7.01 -17.89
C VAL A 143 -31.02 8.16 -17.14
N ASP A 144 -29.74 8.37 -17.44
CA ASP A 144 -28.90 9.33 -16.73
C ASP A 144 -28.53 10.44 -17.70
N VAL A 145 -28.91 11.67 -17.34
CA VAL A 145 -28.63 12.85 -18.16
C VAL A 145 -27.76 13.80 -17.38
N PHE A 146 -26.55 14.05 -17.87
CA PHE A 146 -25.56 14.94 -17.26
C PHE A 146 -25.34 16.16 -18.12
N THR A 147 -25.29 17.33 -17.49
CA THR A 147 -24.69 18.54 -18.06
C THR A 147 -23.26 18.62 -17.58
N VAL A 148 -22.32 18.64 -18.51
CA VAL A 148 -20.89 18.64 -18.19
C VAL A 148 -20.14 19.74 -18.92
N SER A 149 -19.08 20.22 -18.32
CA SER A 149 -18.08 21.07 -18.97
C SER A 149 -16.71 20.40 -18.94
N PRO A 150 -15.94 20.44 -20.05
CA PRO A 150 -14.54 20.07 -20.01
C PRO A 150 -13.79 21.00 -19.05
N ILE A 151 -12.91 20.44 -18.23
CA ILE A 151 -12.03 21.21 -17.35
C ILE A 151 -11.11 22.10 -18.18
N GLU A 152 -10.71 23.24 -17.63
CA GLU A 152 -9.85 24.24 -18.28
C GLU A 152 -8.59 23.60 -18.90
N GLY A 153 -8.38 23.85 -20.20
CA GLY A 153 -7.29 23.27 -20.98
C GLY A 153 -7.59 21.91 -21.63
N GLN A 154 -8.75 21.29 -21.39
CA GLN A 154 -9.16 20.04 -22.04
C GLN A 154 -10.19 20.27 -23.15
N THR A 155 -10.13 19.39 -24.17
CA THR A 155 -11.07 19.41 -25.29
C THR A 155 -11.89 18.12 -25.33
N PHE A 156 -13.21 18.23 -25.34
CA PHE A 156 -14.10 17.07 -25.50
C PHE A 156 -14.51 16.87 -26.96
N THR A 157 -13.56 16.33 -27.74
CA THR A 157 -13.70 16.13 -29.19
C THR A 157 -14.49 14.86 -29.53
N GLY A 158 -14.83 14.66 -30.81
CA GLY A 158 -15.49 13.43 -31.27
C GLY A 158 -14.69 12.15 -30.99
N THR A 159 -13.35 12.24 -30.92
CA THR A 159 -12.48 11.12 -30.53
C THR A 159 -12.62 10.80 -29.04
N GLU A 160 -12.62 11.81 -28.19
CA GLU A 160 -12.84 11.66 -26.74
C GLU A 160 -14.24 11.12 -26.43
N GLN A 161 -15.26 11.59 -27.15
CA GLN A 161 -16.64 11.08 -27.05
C GLN A 161 -16.72 9.59 -27.38
N LYS A 162 -16.10 9.15 -28.48
CA LYS A 162 -16.04 7.71 -28.83
C LYS A 162 -15.29 6.89 -27.79
N ARG A 163 -14.20 7.43 -27.24
CA ARG A 163 -13.42 6.75 -26.20
C ARG A 163 -14.24 6.62 -24.90
N LEU A 164 -14.94 7.67 -24.48
CA LEU A 164 -15.83 7.64 -23.31
C LEU A 164 -16.96 6.63 -23.49
N ALA A 165 -17.64 6.64 -24.63
CA ALA A 165 -18.70 5.67 -24.93
C ALA A 165 -18.17 4.23 -24.89
N GLY A 166 -17.02 3.96 -25.51
CA GLY A 166 -16.38 2.63 -25.46
C GLY A 166 -15.99 2.20 -24.04
N HIS A 167 -15.50 3.13 -23.20
CA HIS A 167 -15.18 2.84 -21.81
C HIS A 167 -16.44 2.54 -20.99
N LEU A 168 -17.51 3.33 -21.15
CA LEU A 168 -18.80 3.11 -20.51
C LEU A 168 -19.36 1.74 -20.86
N SER A 169 -19.44 1.38 -22.15
CA SER A 169 -19.95 0.07 -22.56
C SER A 169 -19.13 -1.08 -21.97
N ARG A 170 -17.79 -1.00 -21.98
CA ARG A 170 -16.93 -2.02 -21.37
C ARG A 170 -17.16 -2.15 -19.87
N MET A 171 -17.27 -1.03 -19.14
CA MET A 171 -17.50 -1.09 -17.70
C MET A 171 -18.87 -1.70 -17.38
N ILE A 172 -19.92 -1.32 -18.11
CA ILE A 172 -21.25 -1.91 -17.92
C ILE A 172 -21.25 -3.43 -18.20
N ILE A 173 -20.47 -3.91 -19.18
CA ILE A 173 -20.29 -5.36 -19.42
C ILE A 173 -19.64 -6.04 -18.20
N LEU A 174 -18.57 -5.48 -17.64
CA LEU A 174 -17.96 -6.03 -16.42
C LEU A 174 -18.96 -6.10 -15.26
N LEU A 175 -19.83 -5.08 -15.11
CA LEU A 175 -20.89 -5.09 -14.10
C LEU A 175 -21.97 -6.16 -14.38
N ASP A 176 -22.31 -6.43 -15.65
CA ASP A 176 -23.21 -7.54 -16.04
C ASP A 176 -22.63 -8.91 -15.68
N GLU A 177 -21.31 -9.06 -15.83
CA GLU A 177 -20.57 -10.28 -15.53
C GLU A 177 -20.28 -10.47 -14.03
N GLY A 178 -20.65 -9.49 -13.20
CA GLY A 178 -20.42 -9.52 -11.75
C GLY A 178 -18.97 -9.18 -11.35
N GLN A 179 -18.17 -8.65 -12.27
CA GLN A 179 -16.78 -8.26 -12.05
C GLN A 179 -16.67 -6.83 -11.50
N PHE A 180 -17.38 -6.56 -10.39
CA PHE A 180 -17.50 -5.23 -9.80
C PHE A 180 -16.15 -4.65 -9.36
N ASP A 181 -15.29 -5.47 -8.75
CA ASP A 181 -13.97 -5.05 -8.29
C ASP A 181 -13.06 -4.66 -9.46
N GLU A 182 -13.12 -5.40 -10.58
CA GLU A 182 -12.34 -5.09 -11.78
C GLU A 182 -12.79 -3.78 -12.41
N ALA A 183 -14.10 -3.58 -12.57
CA ALA A 183 -14.65 -2.31 -13.06
C ALA A 183 -14.20 -1.13 -12.18
N ARG A 184 -14.28 -1.29 -10.85
CA ARG A 184 -13.84 -0.27 -9.89
C ARG A 184 -12.35 0.04 -10.02
N GLN A 185 -11.49 -0.98 -10.12
CA GLN A 185 -10.05 -0.80 -10.30
C GLN A 185 -9.70 -0.07 -11.60
N GLN A 186 -10.40 -0.38 -12.70
CA GLN A 186 -10.19 0.31 -13.97
C GLN A 186 -10.63 1.78 -13.93
N VAL A 187 -11.74 2.09 -13.27
CA VAL A 187 -12.21 3.47 -13.04
C VAL A 187 -11.23 4.24 -12.18
N ASN A 188 -10.79 3.64 -11.06
CA ASN A 188 -9.79 4.21 -10.17
C ASN A 188 -8.51 4.58 -10.92
N ARG A 189 -7.98 3.67 -11.75
CA ARG A 189 -6.77 3.92 -12.53
C ARG A 189 -6.91 5.16 -13.43
N GLN A 190 -7.98 5.24 -14.21
CA GLN A 190 -8.22 6.39 -15.10
C GLN A 190 -8.42 7.70 -14.33
N LEU A 191 -9.07 7.63 -13.16
CA LEU A 191 -9.23 8.79 -12.29
C LEU A 191 -7.87 9.33 -11.83
N VAL A 192 -6.91 8.45 -11.52
CA VAL A 192 -5.56 8.86 -11.11
C VAL A 192 -4.77 9.49 -12.24
N GLU A 193 -4.83 8.93 -13.44
CA GLU A 193 -4.22 9.54 -14.64
C GLU A 193 -4.69 10.98 -14.84
N HIS A 194 -5.97 11.25 -14.54
CA HIS A 194 -6.54 12.58 -14.61
C HIS A 194 -6.11 13.49 -13.45
N LEU A 195 -6.18 12.99 -12.20
CA LEU A 195 -5.74 13.73 -11.01
C LEU A 195 -4.27 14.19 -11.13
N GLY A 196 -3.45 13.43 -11.86
CA GLY A 196 -2.04 13.76 -12.11
C GLY A 196 -1.76 15.08 -12.81
N LYS A 197 -2.78 15.61 -13.49
CA LYS A 197 -2.68 16.84 -14.28
C LYS A 197 -3.18 18.08 -13.51
N ARG A 198 -3.63 17.93 -12.25
CA ARG A 198 -4.37 18.96 -11.51
C ARG A 198 -3.83 19.13 -10.08
N ARG A 199 -3.06 20.21 -9.82
CA ARG A 199 -2.72 20.62 -8.45
C ARG A 199 -3.06 22.08 -8.11
N SER A 200 -3.43 22.90 -9.09
CA SER A 200 -3.45 24.36 -8.95
C SER A 200 -4.72 25.00 -8.34
N SER A 201 -5.67 24.26 -7.74
CA SER A 201 -6.93 24.85 -7.26
C SER A 201 -7.33 24.60 -5.79
N PHE A 202 -6.46 24.07 -4.92
CA PHE A 202 -6.89 23.62 -3.59
C PHE A 202 -6.30 24.45 -2.44
N SER A 203 -7.16 25.21 -1.76
CA SER A 203 -6.82 26.20 -0.73
C SER A 203 -6.45 25.61 0.65
N GLY A 204 -6.32 24.30 0.80
CA GLY A 204 -5.90 23.64 2.05
C GLY A 204 -6.85 23.84 3.26
N LEU A 205 -8.01 24.49 3.06
CA LEU A 205 -9.01 24.70 4.10
C LEU A 205 -10.06 23.57 4.04
N LEU A 206 -10.25 22.86 5.15
CA LEU A 206 -11.37 21.92 5.26
C LEU A 206 -12.68 22.70 5.38
N HIS A 207 -13.51 22.58 4.35
CA HIS A 207 -14.78 23.27 4.21
C HIS A 207 -15.93 22.55 4.93
N THR A 208 -16.95 23.30 5.34
CA THR A 208 -18.12 22.76 6.04
C THR A 208 -19.00 21.95 5.09
N VAL A 209 -19.21 20.68 5.43
CA VAL A 209 -20.17 19.79 4.75
C VAL A 209 -21.46 19.79 5.55
N GLN A 210 -22.58 20.18 4.94
CA GLN A 210 -23.91 20.09 5.56
C GLN A 210 -24.65 18.90 4.95
N ILE A 211 -25.18 18.01 5.81
CA ILE A 211 -25.89 16.80 5.40
C ILE A 211 -27.21 16.66 6.15
N THR A 212 -28.31 16.72 5.41
CA THR A 212 -29.67 16.54 5.92
C THR A 212 -30.32 15.30 5.32
N PHE A 213 -31.18 14.66 6.12
CA PHE A 213 -31.98 13.51 5.69
C PHE A 213 -33.46 13.85 5.82
N ASP A 214 -34.25 13.60 4.78
CA ASP A 214 -35.68 13.83 4.77
C ASP A 214 -36.44 12.56 4.33
N ASN A 215 -37.25 12.03 5.23
CA ASN A 215 -38.10 10.86 5.00
C ASN A 215 -39.58 11.24 4.75
N SER A 216 -39.91 12.53 4.72
CA SER A 216 -41.26 13.07 4.53
C SER A 216 -41.56 13.47 3.08
N GLN A 217 -40.55 13.95 2.34
CA GLN A 217 -40.72 14.48 0.99
C GLN A 217 -40.98 13.42 -0.11
N SER A 218 -40.51 12.18 0.09
CA SER A 218 -40.81 11.05 -0.81
C SER A 218 -41.58 9.99 -0.04
N PRO A 219 -42.59 9.31 -0.60
CA PRO A 219 -43.25 8.18 0.05
C PRO A 219 -42.37 6.93 0.11
N THR A 220 -41.40 6.79 -0.81
CA THR A 220 -40.64 5.55 -1.04
C THR A 220 -39.15 5.67 -0.74
N ASP A 221 -38.60 6.88 -0.70
CA ASP A 221 -37.16 7.12 -0.64
C ASP A 221 -36.77 7.95 0.57
N THR A 222 -35.58 7.70 1.08
CA THR A 222 -34.91 8.63 2.00
C THR A 222 -34.14 9.63 1.15
N ILE A 223 -34.41 10.93 1.33
CA ILE A 223 -33.70 11.98 0.60
C ILE A 223 -32.48 12.39 1.42
N VAL A 224 -31.31 12.44 0.79
CA VAL A 224 -30.05 12.94 1.34
C VAL A 224 -29.67 14.20 0.58
N ASP A 225 -29.58 15.32 1.28
CA ASP A 225 -29.07 16.57 0.72
C ASP A 225 -27.68 16.84 1.29
N ILE A 226 -26.68 16.99 0.41
CA ILE A 226 -25.28 17.27 0.73
C ILE A 226 -24.90 18.62 0.12
N ARG A 227 -24.53 19.58 0.98
CA ARG A 227 -24.05 20.90 0.54
C ARG A 227 -22.59 21.08 0.92
N SER A 228 -21.73 21.29 -0.06
CA SER A 228 -20.27 21.39 0.15
C SER A 228 -19.55 22.05 -1.02
N ASP A 229 -18.29 22.42 -0.80
CA ASP A 229 -17.40 22.83 -1.90
C ASP A 229 -17.02 21.60 -2.75
N ASP A 230 -16.69 21.80 -4.02
CA ASP A 230 -16.36 20.71 -4.93
C ASP A 230 -15.07 20.00 -4.50
N THR A 231 -15.08 18.65 -4.55
CA THR A 231 -13.87 17.85 -4.31
C THR A 231 -13.75 16.76 -5.37
N PRO A 232 -12.52 16.46 -5.83
CA PRO A 232 -12.33 15.51 -6.91
C PRO A 232 -12.95 14.15 -6.58
N ALA A 233 -13.62 13.56 -7.57
CA ALA A 233 -14.19 12.22 -7.50
C ALA A 233 -15.16 11.97 -6.33
N PHE A 234 -15.69 13.02 -5.69
CA PHE A 234 -16.60 12.85 -4.56
C PHE A 234 -17.83 12.01 -4.91
N LEU A 235 -18.50 12.35 -6.02
CA LEU A 235 -19.68 11.62 -6.47
C LEU A 235 -19.38 10.13 -6.68
N TYR A 236 -18.23 9.83 -7.29
CA TYR A 236 -17.75 8.46 -7.48
C TYR A 236 -17.51 7.75 -6.14
N ALA A 237 -16.68 8.32 -5.27
CA ALA A 237 -16.32 7.71 -3.99
C ALA A 237 -17.55 7.53 -3.08
N PHE A 238 -18.43 8.52 -3.04
CA PHE A 238 -19.65 8.47 -2.25
C PHE A 238 -20.66 7.44 -2.79
N ALA A 239 -20.90 7.43 -4.10
CA ALA A 239 -21.76 6.42 -4.73
C ALA A 239 -21.23 5.00 -4.53
N ASN A 240 -19.91 4.81 -4.64
CA ASN A 240 -19.26 3.52 -4.37
C ASN A 240 -19.47 3.09 -2.91
N ALA A 241 -19.27 4.01 -1.95
CA ALA A 241 -19.47 3.71 -0.53
C ALA A 241 -20.93 3.40 -0.16
N LEU A 242 -21.90 4.00 -0.87
CA LEU A 242 -23.33 3.65 -0.77
C LEU A 242 -23.59 2.24 -1.32
N ALA A 243 -23.08 1.94 -2.52
CA ALA A 243 -23.22 0.63 -3.14
C ALA A 243 -22.65 -0.47 -2.22
N MET A 244 -21.43 -0.30 -1.69
CA MET A 244 -20.80 -1.25 -0.76
C MET A 244 -21.64 -1.52 0.51
N ARG A 245 -22.47 -0.57 0.92
CA ARG A 245 -23.41 -0.69 2.06
C ARG A 245 -24.78 -1.22 1.67
N ASN A 246 -24.95 -1.67 0.43
CA ASN A 246 -26.21 -2.07 -0.18
C ASN A 246 -27.27 -0.97 -0.09
N VAL A 247 -26.84 0.29 -0.26
CA VAL A 247 -27.71 1.46 -0.39
C VAL A 247 -27.77 1.86 -1.85
N TYR A 248 -28.97 1.86 -2.41
CA TYR A 248 -29.23 2.07 -3.82
C TYR A 248 -29.71 3.50 -4.07
N ILE A 249 -29.16 4.15 -5.10
CA ILE A 249 -29.61 5.47 -5.56
C ILE A 249 -30.71 5.23 -6.60
N SER A 250 -31.94 5.64 -6.31
CA SER A 250 -33.07 5.54 -7.23
C SER A 250 -33.21 6.76 -8.13
N LYS A 251 -32.79 7.92 -7.60
CA LYS A 251 -32.79 9.22 -8.26
C LYS A 251 -31.68 10.08 -7.65
N ALA A 252 -31.05 10.90 -8.46
CA ALA A 252 -30.10 11.91 -7.98
C ALA A 252 -30.19 13.20 -8.80
N GLN A 253 -29.91 14.31 -8.13
CA GLN A 253 -29.90 15.66 -8.68
C GLN A 253 -28.66 16.39 -8.17
N PHE A 254 -27.91 16.99 -9.10
CA PHE A 254 -26.72 17.79 -8.80
C PHE A 254 -26.93 19.19 -9.36
N ALA A 255 -26.60 20.21 -8.58
CA ALA A 255 -26.65 21.60 -9.01
C ALA A 255 -25.64 22.44 -8.22
N ILE A 256 -25.30 23.62 -8.74
CA ILE A 256 -24.51 24.62 -8.02
C ILE A 256 -25.48 25.68 -7.49
N GLU A 257 -25.60 25.78 -6.16
CA GLU A 257 -26.43 26.76 -5.45
C GLU A 257 -25.55 27.62 -4.53
N ASP A 258 -25.65 28.95 -4.61
CA ASP A 258 -24.87 29.90 -3.80
C ASP A 258 -23.33 29.68 -3.86
N GLY A 259 -22.83 29.21 -5.01
CA GLY A 259 -21.41 28.90 -5.22
C GLY A 259 -20.95 27.58 -4.59
N LYS A 260 -21.86 26.78 -4.04
CA LYS A 260 -21.59 25.44 -3.48
C LYS A 260 -22.30 24.36 -4.28
N LEU A 261 -21.71 23.17 -4.27
CA LEU A 261 -22.33 21.98 -4.84
C LEU A 261 -23.46 21.52 -3.92
N HIS A 262 -24.65 21.32 -4.49
CA HIS A 262 -25.83 20.77 -3.84
C HIS A 262 -26.14 19.41 -4.49
N ASP A 263 -25.74 18.34 -3.79
CA ASP A 263 -25.98 16.97 -4.23
C ASP A 263 -27.16 16.37 -3.47
N ARG A 264 -28.23 16.07 -4.21
CA ARG A 264 -29.44 15.44 -3.70
C ARG A 264 -29.52 13.99 -4.17
N PHE A 265 -29.56 13.05 -3.24
CA PHE A 265 -29.72 11.62 -3.52
C PHE A 265 -31.02 11.10 -2.94
N TYR A 266 -31.76 10.32 -3.71
CA TYR A 266 -32.89 9.54 -3.26
C TYR A 266 -32.41 8.10 -3.11
N ILE A 267 -32.40 7.62 -1.87
CA ILE A 267 -31.79 6.34 -1.53
C ILE A 267 -32.77 5.35 -0.92
N ARG A 268 -32.50 4.06 -1.16
CA ARG A 268 -33.22 2.93 -0.58
C ARG A 268 -32.22 1.89 -0.06
N ASN A 269 -32.64 1.12 0.94
CA ASN A 269 -31.87 -0.03 1.40
C ASN A 269 -32.01 -1.21 0.41
N ARG A 270 -31.29 -2.31 0.70
CA ARG A 270 -31.34 -3.56 -0.09
C ARG A 270 -32.71 -4.19 -0.30
N PHE A 271 -33.68 -3.83 0.51
CA PHE A 271 -35.06 -4.31 0.42
C PHE A 271 -35.97 -3.32 -0.33
N GLY A 272 -35.41 -2.26 -0.91
CA GLY A 272 -36.16 -1.21 -1.60
C GLY A 272 -36.95 -0.30 -0.65
N GLN A 273 -36.58 -0.25 0.63
CA GLN A 273 -37.27 0.53 1.65
C GLN A 273 -36.45 1.76 2.07
N LYS A 274 -37.12 2.74 2.67
CA LYS A 274 -36.49 3.89 3.33
C LYS A 274 -35.53 3.45 4.43
N LEU A 275 -34.49 4.25 4.64
CA LEU A 275 -33.63 4.18 5.81
C LEU A 275 -34.26 5.01 6.93
N LEU A 276 -34.85 4.31 7.90
CA LEU A 276 -35.55 4.92 9.03
C LEU A 276 -34.78 4.80 10.35
N ASP A 277 -33.81 3.87 10.43
CA ASP A 277 -32.99 3.70 11.64
C ASP A 277 -32.06 4.92 11.82
N PRO A 278 -32.15 5.66 12.93
CA PRO A 278 -31.29 6.82 13.17
C PRO A 278 -29.80 6.51 13.17
N GLY A 279 -29.43 5.26 13.53
CA GLY A 279 -28.05 4.82 13.53
C GLY A 279 -27.48 4.64 12.13
N ASP A 280 -28.28 4.11 11.20
CA ASP A 280 -27.91 3.97 9.79
C ASP A 280 -27.74 5.36 9.12
N LEU A 281 -28.64 6.30 9.41
CA LEU A 281 -28.55 7.68 8.91
C LEU A 281 -27.31 8.42 9.45
N GLU A 282 -26.97 8.20 10.73
CA GLU A 282 -25.76 8.76 11.33
C GLU A 282 -24.48 8.15 10.71
N GLN A 283 -24.46 6.84 10.43
CA GLN A 283 -23.35 6.19 9.73
C GLN A 283 -23.18 6.76 8.32
N LEU A 284 -24.27 6.92 7.56
CA LEU A 284 -24.22 7.54 6.22
C LEU A 284 -23.70 8.98 6.26
N ARG A 285 -24.12 9.76 7.26
CA ARG A 285 -23.60 11.12 7.48
C ARG A 285 -22.09 11.10 7.68
N LEU A 286 -21.61 10.21 8.53
CA LEU A 286 -20.19 10.07 8.84
C LEU A 286 -19.39 9.63 7.61
N THR A 287 -19.89 8.64 6.85
CA THR A 287 -19.30 8.19 5.58
C THR A 287 -19.14 9.35 4.59
N ALA A 288 -20.20 10.13 4.36
CA ALA A 288 -20.17 11.26 3.45
C ALA A 288 -19.14 12.33 3.88
N VAL A 289 -19.11 12.67 5.19
CA VAL A 289 -18.12 13.61 5.73
C VAL A 289 -16.71 13.08 5.54
N LEU A 290 -16.45 11.83 5.91
CA LEU A 290 -15.13 11.20 5.82
C LEU A 290 -14.64 11.14 4.38
N ILE A 291 -15.48 10.72 3.43
CA ILE A 291 -15.15 10.68 2.00
C ILE A 291 -14.84 12.08 1.49
N LYS A 292 -15.66 13.08 1.82
CA LYS A 292 -15.42 14.46 1.37
C LYS A 292 -14.08 15.00 1.87
N GLN A 293 -13.74 14.76 3.13
CA GLN A 293 -12.47 15.19 3.71
C GLN A 293 -11.27 14.38 3.14
N PHE A 294 -11.47 13.09 2.87
CA PHE A 294 -10.41 12.24 2.33
C PHE A 294 -10.13 12.48 0.85
N THR A 295 -11.15 12.70 0.02
CA THR A 295 -10.95 13.01 -1.40
C THR A 295 -10.26 14.35 -1.61
N HIS A 296 -10.45 15.31 -0.70
CA HIS A 296 -9.62 16.52 -0.64
C HIS A 296 -8.14 16.17 -0.40
N ALA A 297 -7.87 15.12 0.39
CA ALA A 297 -6.52 14.69 0.73
C ALA A 297 -5.82 13.79 -0.29
N LEU A 298 -6.55 13.31 -1.30
CA LEU A 298 -6.08 12.28 -2.22
C LEU A 298 -4.88 12.72 -3.06
N THR A 299 -4.75 14.02 -3.36
CA THR A 299 -3.62 14.55 -4.13
C THR A 299 -2.28 14.52 -3.38
N TRP A 300 -2.30 14.35 -2.05
CA TRP A 300 -1.09 14.14 -1.24
C TRP A 300 -0.66 12.67 -1.17
N ALA A 301 -1.51 11.73 -1.62
CA ALA A 301 -1.15 10.33 -1.71
C ALA A 301 -0.11 10.10 -2.82
N PRO A 302 0.96 9.32 -2.58
CA PRO A 302 1.87 8.90 -3.65
C PRO A 302 1.13 8.14 -4.75
N ASP A 303 0.24 7.24 -4.35
CA ASP A 303 -0.71 6.53 -5.20
C ASP A 303 -2.16 6.83 -4.75
N PRO A 304 -2.86 7.75 -5.44
CA PRO A 304 -4.25 8.10 -5.18
C PRO A 304 -5.25 6.94 -5.31
N ALA A 305 -5.02 5.99 -6.24
CA ALA A 305 -5.94 4.87 -6.46
C ALA A 305 -5.91 3.94 -5.26
N LYS A 306 -4.69 3.57 -4.83
CA LYS A 306 -4.48 2.74 -3.65
C LYS A 306 -4.98 3.42 -2.39
N ALA A 307 -4.75 4.73 -2.26
CA ALA A 307 -5.25 5.49 -1.13
C ALA A 307 -6.78 5.42 -1.04
N LEU A 308 -7.49 5.55 -2.16
CA LEU A 308 -8.95 5.46 -2.20
C LEU A 308 -9.45 4.04 -1.90
N GLU A 309 -8.85 3.02 -2.51
CA GLU A 309 -9.21 1.61 -2.28
C GLU A 309 -9.01 1.20 -0.81
N ALA A 310 -7.86 1.53 -0.23
CA ALA A 310 -7.57 1.23 1.17
C ALA A 310 -8.44 2.06 2.13
N PHE A 311 -8.83 3.27 1.74
CA PHE A 311 -9.74 4.10 2.53
C PHE A 311 -11.16 3.53 2.58
N ASP A 312 -11.67 3.01 1.47
CA ASP A 312 -12.99 2.36 1.43
C ASP A 312 -13.04 1.18 2.41
N GLN A 313 -12.02 0.32 2.41
CA GLN A 313 -11.92 -0.79 3.36
C GLN A 313 -11.74 -0.31 4.81
N PHE A 314 -11.03 0.81 5.03
CA PHE A 314 -10.89 1.43 6.35
C PHE A 314 -12.22 1.92 6.90
N LEU A 315 -13.05 2.54 6.05
CA LEU A 315 -14.38 2.99 6.43
C LEU A 315 -15.24 1.82 6.92
N ASP A 316 -15.18 0.68 6.26
CA ASP A 316 -15.93 -0.51 6.66
C ASP A 316 -15.49 -1.00 8.05
N LEU A 317 -14.18 -1.16 8.29
CA LEU A 317 -13.64 -1.57 9.60
C LEU A 317 -14.02 -0.62 10.74
N VAL A 318 -13.95 0.69 10.51
CA VAL A 318 -14.28 1.70 11.53
C VAL A 318 -15.78 1.71 11.85
N LEU A 319 -16.62 1.42 10.86
CA LEU A 319 -18.07 1.48 10.98
C LEU A 319 -18.70 0.14 11.43
N GLU A 320 -17.99 -0.98 11.30
CA GLU A 320 -18.39 -2.32 11.80
C GLU A 320 -18.12 -2.53 13.29
N GLY A 321 -17.13 -1.85 13.88
CA GLY A 321 -16.87 -1.89 15.32
C GLY A 321 -18.11 -1.50 16.14
N SER A 322 -18.30 -2.08 17.33
CA SER A 322 -19.50 -1.88 18.17
C SER A 322 -20.00 -0.43 18.09
N ARG A 323 -21.29 -0.24 17.79
CA ARG A 323 -21.89 1.04 17.34
C ARG A 323 -21.41 2.28 18.11
N GLN A 324 -20.99 2.15 19.36
CA GLN A 324 -20.47 3.25 20.18
C GLN A 324 -18.94 3.48 20.09
N ALA A 325 -18.12 2.42 20.01
CA ALA A 325 -16.65 2.52 19.98
C ALA A 325 -16.13 2.97 18.61
N GLY A 326 -16.64 2.37 17.52
CA GLY A 326 -16.33 2.78 16.14
C GLY A 326 -16.74 4.22 15.86
N ARG A 327 -17.89 4.66 16.40
CA ARG A 327 -18.34 6.07 16.35
C ARG A 327 -17.36 7.04 17.02
N LYS A 328 -16.95 6.77 18.26
CA LYS A 328 -16.03 7.66 18.99
C LYS A 328 -14.69 7.80 18.25
N GLN A 329 -14.25 6.73 17.61
CA GLN A 329 -13.04 6.65 16.82
C GLN A 329 -13.14 7.45 15.52
N ALA A 330 -14.21 7.27 14.73
CA ALA A 330 -14.43 8.05 13.50
C ALA A 330 -14.58 9.56 13.77
N TRP A 331 -15.30 9.94 14.83
CA TRP A 331 -15.43 11.34 15.22
C TRP A 331 -14.11 11.95 15.70
N ALA A 332 -13.21 11.17 16.29
CA ALA A 332 -11.88 11.63 16.62
C ALA A 332 -11.05 11.91 15.36
N PHE A 333 -11.25 11.15 14.29
CA PHE A 333 -10.59 11.34 12.99
C PHE A 333 -11.06 12.64 12.31
N VAL A 334 -12.38 12.86 12.25
CA VAL A 334 -12.99 14.08 11.66
C VAL A 334 -12.52 15.36 12.37
N LYS A 335 -12.27 15.30 13.68
CA LYS A 335 -11.88 16.48 14.48
C LYS A 335 -10.42 16.92 14.26
N ASP A 336 -9.54 16.05 13.80
CA ASP A 336 -8.14 16.39 13.56
C ASP A 336 -7.85 16.61 12.07
N LYS A 337 -7.92 17.88 11.66
CA LYS A 337 -7.72 18.32 10.28
C LYS A 337 -6.37 17.88 9.67
N LYS A 338 -5.36 17.63 10.52
CA LYS A 338 -4.03 17.24 10.05
C LYS A 338 -3.96 15.76 9.67
N THR A 339 -4.86 14.92 10.17
CA THR A 339 -4.77 13.45 10.05
C THR A 339 -5.14 12.94 8.66
N PHE A 340 -6.01 13.62 7.90
CA PHE A 340 -6.41 13.16 6.56
C PHE A 340 -5.26 13.17 5.54
N PRO A 341 -4.44 14.24 5.40
CA PRO A 341 -3.25 14.20 4.55
C PRO A 341 -2.26 13.09 4.95
N ILE A 342 -2.10 12.84 6.25
CA ILE A 342 -1.25 11.76 6.77
C ILE A 342 -1.81 10.40 6.38
N LEU A 343 -3.13 10.20 6.54
CA LEU A 343 -3.79 8.96 6.15
C LEU A 343 -3.69 8.75 4.64
N ALA A 344 -3.94 9.76 3.82
CA ALA A 344 -3.81 9.65 2.36
C ALA A 344 -2.38 9.29 1.94
N ARG A 345 -1.35 9.89 2.57
CA ARG A 345 0.04 9.50 2.35
C ARG A 345 0.29 8.05 2.75
N LEU A 346 -0.15 7.64 3.93
CA LEU A 346 0.04 6.28 4.46
C LEU A 346 -0.62 5.23 3.57
N LEU A 347 -1.91 5.42 3.25
CA LEU A 347 -2.71 4.51 2.43
C LEU A 347 -2.23 4.44 0.98
N GLY A 348 -1.72 5.55 0.43
CA GLY A 348 -1.14 5.57 -0.91
C GLY A 348 0.34 5.17 -0.99
N ALA A 349 1.01 4.96 0.16
CA ALA A 349 2.44 4.67 0.19
C ALA A 349 2.74 3.17 0.23
N SER A 350 1.93 2.36 0.92
CA SER A 350 2.27 0.97 1.23
C SER A 350 1.07 0.05 1.39
N ASP A 351 0.97 -0.95 0.51
CA ASP A 351 0.02 -2.07 0.62
C ASP A 351 0.30 -2.89 1.87
N PHE A 352 1.57 -3.01 2.25
CA PHE A 352 2.01 -3.72 3.44
C PHE A 352 1.49 -3.06 4.72
N LEU A 353 1.67 -1.74 4.88
CA LEU A 353 1.16 -1.05 6.07
C LEU A 353 -0.37 -1.13 6.14
N TRP A 354 -1.03 -1.13 5.00
CA TRP A 354 -2.46 -1.40 4.90
C TRP A 354 -2.83 -2.80 5.41
N GLU A 355 -2.36 -3.85 4.77
CA GLU A 355 -2.78 -5.23 5.11
C GLU A 355 -2.32 -5.65 6.50
N ASP A 356 -1.10 -5.28 6.90
CA ASP A 356 -0.43 -5.90 8.03
C ASP A 356 -0.64 -5.16 9.35
N PHE A 357 -0.93 -3.85 9.27
CA PHE A 357 -1.20 -3.00 10.42
C PHE A 357 -2.61 -2.41 10.43
N LEU A 358 -3.04 -1.80 9.33
CA LEU A 358 -4.33 -1.10 9.29
C LEU A 358 -5.50 -2.08 9.31
N ARG A 359 -5.47 -3.13 8.50
CA ARG A 359 -6.54 -4.15 8.50
C ARG A 359 -6.53 -5.01 9.77
N ARG A 360 -5.37 -5.58 10.11
CA ARG A 360 -5.22 -6.56 11.22
C ARG A 360 -5.22 -5.92 12.61
N GLN A 361 -4.81 -4.66 12.74
CA GLN A 361 -4.72 -3.95 14.01
C GLN A 361 -5.41 -2.58 13.98
N HIS A 362 -6.50 -2.42 13.21
CA HIS A 362 -7.26 -1.15 13.10
C HIS A 362 -7.60 -0.52 14.46
N ILE A 363 -7.84 -1.33 15.50
CA ILE A 363 -8.11 -0.87 16.87
C ILE A 363 -6.92 -0.07 17.46
N ASN A 364 -5.68 -0.48 17.13
CA ASN A 364 -4.45 0.16 17.59
C ASN A 364 -4.04 1.36 16.72
N LEU A 365 -4.61 1.49 15.53
CA LEU A 365 -4.24 2.55 14.59
C LEU A 365 -4.44 3.94 15.20
N LEU A 366 -5.58 4.18 15.84
CA LEU A 366 -5.92 5.52 16.32
C LEU A 366 -5.10 5.98 17.54
N PRO A 367 -4.84 5.14 18.54
CA PRO A 367 -3.82 5.44 19.55
C PRO A 367 -2.46 5.75 18.90
N LEU A 368 -2.01 4.93 17.95
CA LEU A 368 -0.71 5.14 17.31
C LEU A 368 -0.66 6.39 16.43
N LEU A 369 -1.74 6.75 15.72
CA LEU A 369 -1.86 7.99 14.97
C LEU A 369 -1.85 9.24 15.86
N LYS A 370 -2.16 9.10 17.16
CA LYS A 370 -2.00 10.20 18.12
C LYS A 370 -0.59 10.20 18.71
N ASP A 371 -0.14 9.03 19.16
CA ASP A 371 1.11 8.87 19.89
C ASP A 371 2.36 9.04 19.00
N TYR A 372 2.26 8.84 17.68
CA TYR A 372 3.44 8.98 16.81
C TYR A 372 3.95 10.41 16.71
N ARG A 373 3.08 11.42 16.84
CA ARG A 373 3.50 12.83 16.72
C ARG A 373 4.47 13.19 17.84
N ASP A 374 4.24 12.67 19.03
CA ASP A 374 4.98 13.02 20.24
C ASP A 374 6.17 12.09 20.50
N ALA A 375 6.15 10.87 19.96
CA ALA A 375 7.28 9.96 20.06
C ALA A 375 8.44 10.40 19.13
N PRO A 376 9.72 10.24 19.52
CA PRO A 376 10.85 10.45 18.59
C PRO A 376 10.97 9.26 17.62
N LEU A 377 11.54 9.48 16.42
CA LEU A 377 11.85 8.38 15.48
C LEU A 377 12.71 7.31 16.16
N ILE A 378 13.89 7.73 16.63
CA ILE A 378 14.83 6.88 17.34
C ILE A 378 14.51 6.95 18.84
N LYS A 379 14.07 5.83 19.40
CA LYS A 379 14.03 5.63 20.84
C LYS A 379 15.37 5.04 21.30
N PRO A 380 15.99 5.55 22.37
CA PRO A 380 17.16 4.89 22.94
C PRO A 380 16.84 3.44 23.33
N GLN A 381 17.78 2.51 23.13
CA GLN A 381 17.57 1.10 23.47
C GLN A 381 17.17 0.89 24.94
N THR A 382 17.67 1.72 25.85
CA THR A 382 17.31 1.68 27.28
C THR A 382 15.82 1.90 27.50
N THR A 383 15.22 2.83 26.75
CA THR A 383 13.76 3.08 26.75
C THR A 383 13.01 1.90 26.15
N LEU A 384 13.42 1.42 24.97
CA LEU A 384 12.81 0.26 24.31
C LEU A 384 12.82 -0.99 25.20
N ARG A 385 13.97 -1.32 25.82
CA ARG A 385 14.10 -2.42 26.79
C ARG A 385 13.13 -2.27 27.95
N LYS A 386 13.04 -1.05 28.52
CA LYS A 386 12.16 -0.78 29.66
C LYS A 386 10.68 -0.95 29.29
N GLU A 387 10.27 -0.48 28.12
CA GLU A 387 8.91 -0.64 27.60
C GLU A 387 8.59 -2.12 27.33
N LEU A 388 9.46 -2.82 26.60
CA LEU A 388 9.32 -4.24 26.32
C LEU A 388 9.22 -5.08 27.60
N ASN A 389 10.14 -4.87 28.55
CA ASN A 389 10.14 -5.60 29.81
C ASN A 389 8.85 -5.39 30.63
N ARG A 390 8.24 -4.20 30.58
CA ARG A 390 6.95 -3.93 31.24
C ARG A 390 5.80 -4.71 30.61
N VAL A 391 5.80 -4.86 29.28
CA VAL A 391 4.78 -5.65 28.58
C VAL A 391 4.99 -7.13 28.88
N ILE A 392 6.23 -7.62 28.79
CA ILE A 392 6.59 -9.02 29.03
C ILE A 392 6.34 -9.44 30.49
N ALA A 393 6.58 -8.56 31.47
CA ALA A 393 6.34 -8.86 32.89
C ALA A 393 4.88 -9.23 33.22
N LYS A 394 3.93 -8.87 32.36
CA LYS A 394 2.51 -9.23 32.51
C LYS A 394 2.19 -10.66 32.03
N ALA A 395 3.07 -11.24 31.21
CA ALA A 395 2.88 -12.56 30.62
C ALA A 395 3.35 -13.68 31.58
N LYS A 396 2.49 -14.68 31.79
CA LYS A 396 2.74 -15.80 32.73
C LYS A 396 3.27 -17.07 32.08
N THR A 397 3.06 -17.24 30.77
CA THR A 397 3.52 -18.41 30.00
C THR A 397 4.52 -17.98 28.94
N ASP A 398 5.28 -18.94 28.42
CA ASP A 398 6.26 -18.70 27.36
C ASP A 398 5.55 -18.23 26.07
N GLU A 399 4.38 -18.80 25.75
CA GLU A 399 3.54 -18.38 24.62
C GLU A 399 3.04 -16.94 24.77
N ALA A 400 2.60 -16.54 25.96
CA ALA A 400 2.15 -15.18 26.21
C ALA A 400 3.31 -14.17 26.15
N ARG A 401 4.53 -14.56 26.54
CA ARG A 401 5.74 -13.72 26.40
C ARG A 401 6.09 -13.55 24.93
N LYS A 402 6.06 -14.64 24.15
CA LYS A 402 6.27 -14.63 22.70
C LYS A 402 5.27 -13.72 21.99
N GLU A 403 3.98 -13.83 22.31
CA GLU A 403 2.93 -12.98 21.73
C GLU A 403 3.13 -11.50 22.10
N ALA A 404 3.46 -11.21 23.37
CA ALA A 404 3.74 -9.86 23.85
C ALA A 404 4.96 -9.23 23.15
N LEU A 405 6.04 -10.00 22.95
CA LEU A 405 7.24 -9.56 22.25
C LEU A 405 6.94 -9.21 20.79
N ASN A 406 6.24 -10.09 20.07
CA ASN A 406 5.91 -9.86 18.67
C ASN A 406 4.93 -8.69 18.48
N ARG A 407 3.96 -8.54 19.39
CA ARG A 407 3.07 -7.36 19.39
C ARG A 407 3.83 -6.06 19.60
N PHE A 408 4.76 -6.01 20.56
CA PHE A 408 5.59 -4.83 20.82
C PHE A 408 6.48 -4.51 19.60
N LYS A 409 7.15 -5.53 19.04
CA LYS A 409 7.94 -5.42 17.81
C LYS A 409 7.13 -4.77 16.69
N ASP A 410 5.94 -5.29 16.40
CA ASP A 410 5.12 -4.81 15.29
C ASP A 410 4.63 -3.38 15.51
N GLN A 411 4.28 -3.02 16.75
CA GLN A 411 3.86 -1.66 17.10
C GLN A 411 4.99 -0.64 16.93
N GLU A 412 6.20 -0.96 17.39
CA GLU A 412 7.36 -0.08 17.23
C GLU A 412 7.83 -0.01 15.78
N LEU A 413 7.83 -1.13 15.05
CA LEU A 413 8.18 -1.15 13.63
C LEU A 413 7.21 -0.28 12.83
N PHE A 414 5.89 -0.43 13.06
CA PHE A 414 4.88 0.42 12.43
C PHE A 414 5.08 1.90 12.75
N ARG A 415 5.39 2.25 14.00
CA ARG A 415 5.66 3.63 14.41
C ARG A 415 6.86 4.22 13.65
N ILE A 416 7.94 3.44 13.51
CA ILE A 416 9.15 3.85 12.80
C ILE A 416 8.85 4.03 11.31
N ASP A 417 8.19 3.04 10.70
CA ASP A 417 7.79 3.05 9.29
C ASP A 417 6.88 4.24 8.96
N MET A 418 5.86 4.48 9.79
CA MET A 418 4.93 5.59 9.62
C MET A 418 5.65 6.93 9.70
N LYS A 419 6.56 7.13 10.67
CA LYS A 419 7.32 8.38 10.77
C LYS A 419 8.13 8.66 9.51
N HIS A 420 8.86 7.66 9.01
CA HIS A 420 9.66 7.82 7.81
C HIS A 420 8.80 8.14 6.56
N ILE A 421 7.55 7.66 6.50
CA ILE A 421 6.62 7.96 5.40
C ILE A 421 6.03 9.37 5.49
N VAL A 422 5.65 9.79 6.69
CA VAL A 422 4.82 10.99 6.87
C VAL A 422 5.65 12.24 7.16
N GLU A 423 6.87 12.07 7.68
CA GLU A 423 7.84 13.11 8.01
C GLU A 423 8.96 13.17 6.94
N PRO A 424 8.85 14.06 5.93
CA PRO A 424 9.78 14.10 4.80
C PRO A 424 11.22 14.44 5.17
N ASP A 425 11.46 15.03 6.35
CA ASP A 425 12.80 15.38 6.84
C ASP A 425 13.52 14.20 7.49
N THR A 426 12.87 13.04 7.60
CA THR A 426 13.50 11.86 8.18
C THR A 426 14.62 11.36 7.29
N SER A 427 15.86 11.40 7.79
CA SER A 427 16.99 10.87 7.04
C SER A 427 16.97 9.33 7.02
N LEU A 428 17.32 8.75 5.87
CA LEU A 428 17.46 7.30 5.74
C LEU A 428 18.42 6.69 6.80
N PRO A 429 19.59 7.29 7.12
CA PRO A 429 20.44 6.78 8.19
C PRO A 429 19.75 6.72 9.56
N ASP A 430 18.93 7.71 9.91
CA ASP A 430 18.21 7.72 11.18
C ASP A 430 17.09 6.69 11.21
N PHE A 431 16.41 6.49 10.08
CA PHE A 431 15.43 5.41 9.90
C PHE A 431 16.09 4.03 10.04
N SER A 432 17.20 3.79 9.35
CA SER A 432 17.98 2.56 9.47
C SER A 432 18.46 2.31 10.90
N LEU A 433 18.88 3.36 11.59
CA LEU A 433 19.27 3.28 12.99
C LEU A 433 18.07 2.88 13.86
N ALA A 434 16.92 3.55 13.73
CA ALA A 434 15.73 3.25 14.52
C ALA A 434 15.30 1.77 14.41
N ILE A 435 15.25 1.21 13.19
CA ILE A 435 14.92 -0.20 12.96
C ILE A 435 15.99 -1.11 13.58
N SER A 436 17.28 -0.78 13.39
CA SER A 436 18.38 -1.59 13.92
C SER A 436 18.38 -1.62 15.46
N GLU A 437 18.12 -0.47 16.11
CA GLU A 437 18.02 -0.37 17.57
C GLU A 437 16.83 -1.19 18.11
N LEU A 438 15.69 -1.20 17.41
CA LEU A 438 14.56 -2.07 17.73
C LEU A 438 14.94 -3.55 17.58
N ALA A 439 15.53 -3.94 16.45
CA ALA A 439 15.93 -5.32 16.18
C ALA A 439 16.94 -5.84 17.21
N GLU A 440 17.92 -5.04 17.63
CA GLU A 440 18.86 -5.42 18.70
C GLU A 440 18.13 -5.72 20.02
N VAL A 441 17.17 -4.89 20.43
CA VAL A 441 16.39 -5.10 21.67
C VAL A 441 15.51 -6.35 21.59
N ILE A 442 14.90 -6.62 20.43
CA ILE A 442 14.08 -7.82 20.21
C ILE A 442 14.95 -9.08 20.23
N VAL A 443 16.12 -9.06 19.58
CA VAL A 443 17.07 -10.18 19.57
C VAL A 443 17.60 -10.46 20.98
N GLU A 444 17.98 -9.43 21.71
CA GLU A 444 18.47 -9.55 23.10
C GLU A 444 17.42 -10.19 24.00
N ARG A 445 16.17 -9.71 23.96
CA ARG A 445 15.09 -10.26 24.78
C ARG A 445 14.77 -11.71 24.41
N SER A 446 14.70 -12.00 23.11
CA SER A 446 14.42 -13.35 22.61
C SER A 446 15.47 -14.36 23.06
N LEU A 447 16.75 -13.99 23.05
CA LEU A 447 17.82 -14.84 23.57
C LEU A 447 17.61 -15.18 25.06
N VAL A 448 17.29 -14.19 25.88
CA VAL A 448 17.03 -14.39 27.31
C VAL A 448 15.85 -15.34 27.53
N ASP A 449 14.73 -15.11 26.86
CA ASP A 449 13.53 -15.94 27.00
C ASP A 449 13.78 -17.39 26.56
N CYS A 450 14.47 -17.59 25.44
CA CYS A 450 14.85 -18.93 24.96
C CYS A 450 15.81 -19.65 25.93
N GLN A 451 16.80 -18.93 26.46
CA GLN A 451 17.72 -19.48 27.48
C GLN A 451 16.98 -19.88 28.74
N GLU A 452 16.07 -19.05 29.25
CA GLU A 452 15.24 -19.38 30.42
C GLU A 452 14.43 -20.65 30.17
N LYS A 453 13.76 -20.75 29.01
CA LYS A 453 12.95 -21.91 28.63
C LYS A 453 13.77 -23.20 28.60
N LEU A 454 14.90 -23.21 27.90
CA LEU A 454 15.74 -24.40 27.79
C LEU A 454 16.45 -24.75 29.11
N THR A 455 16.88 -23.75 29.87
CA THR A 455 17.57 -23.95 31.16
C THR A 455 16.67 -24.61 32.19
N LYS A 456 15.35 -24.33 32.20
CA LYS A 456 14.39 -25.02 33.07
C LYS A 456 14.41 -26.54 32.88
N ARG A 457 14.62 -27.02 31.65
CA ARG A 457 14.61 -28.44 31.31
C ARG A 457 15.99 -29.09 31.43
N TYR A 458 16.99 -28.52 30.75
CA TYR A 458 18.31 -29.13 30.60
C TYR A 458 19.33 -28.63 31.62
N GLY A 459 19.01 -27.59 32.39
CA GLY A 459 19.97 -26.84 33.20
C GLY A 459 20.90 -25.97 32.36
N ALA A 460 21.78 -25.21 33.03
CA ALA A 460 22.66 -24.26 32.35
C ALA A 460 23.82 -25.00 31.62
N PRO A 461 24.19 -24.59 30.40
CA PRO A 461 25.33 -25.15 29.68
C PRO A 461 26.64 -24.77 30.36
N ARG A 462 27.55 -25.74 30.51
CA ARG A 462 28.86 -25.53 31.14
C ARG A 462 29.98 -26.01 30.21
N LEU A 463 31.11 -25.33 30.25
CA LEU A 463 32.34 -25.80 29.61
C LEU A 463 32.90 -27.01 30.36
N ALA A 464 33.86 -27.72 29.77
CA ALA A 464 34.61 -28.78 30.45
C ALA A 464 35.25 -28.31 31.78
N SER A 465 35.59 -27.02 31.89
CA SER A 465 36.09 -26.37 33.11
C SER A 465 35.02 -26.12 34.19
N LYS A 466 33.78 -26.58 33.98
CA LYS A 466 32.58 -26.36 34.80
C LYS A 466 32.11 -24.90 34.91
N LYS A 467 32.81 -23.94 34.29
CA LYS A 467 32.35 -22.55 34.14
C LYS A 467 31.13 -22.48 33.20
N PRO A 468 30.25 -21.48 33.33
CA PRO A 468 29.16 -21.26 32.37
C PRO A 468 29.69 -21.18 30.92
N CYS A 469 29.01 -21.83 29.98
CA CYS A 469 29.34 -21.71 28.56
C CYS A 469 28.66 -20.46 27.99
N PRO A 470 29.42 -19.44 27.54
CA PRO A 470 28.83 -18.23 26.96
C PRO A 470 28.25 -18.49 25.57
N ILE A 471 27.30 -17.67 25.17
CA ILE A 471 26.77 -17.59 23.79
C ILE A 471 26.73 -16.12 23.37
N ALA A 472 27.05 -15.86 22.12
CA ALA A 472 26.94 -14.57 21.46
C ALA A 472 26.16 -14.72 20.15
N ILE A 473 25.32 -13.73 19.85
CA ILE A 473 24.65 -13.55 18.57
C ILE A 473 25.36 -12.41 17.84
N LEU A 474 25.83 -12.70 16.64
CA LEU A 474 26.51 -11.75 15.78
C LEU A 474 25.59 -11.39 14.63
N GLY A 475 25.35 -10.11 14.40
CA GLY A 475 24.58 -9.60 13.28
C GLY A 475 25.48 -9.45 12.06
N ALA A 476 24.96 -9.79 10.89
CA ALA A 476 25.65 -9.71 9.60
C ALA A 476 24.86 -8.85 8.60
N GLY A 477 25.38 -8.72 7.38
CA GLY A 477 24.81 -7.93 6.29
C GLY A 477 24.25 -6.56 6.71
N LYS A 478 23.00 -6.25 6.40
CA LYS A 478 22.42 -4.92 6.71
C LYS A 478 22.18 -4.71 8.20
N PHE A 479 21.85 -5.77 8.95
CA PHE A 479 21.64 -5.69 10.39
C PHE A 479 22.94 -5.39 11.14
N GLY A 480 24.00 -6.14 10.83
CA GLY A 480 25.33 -5.92 11.38
C GLY A 480 25.89 -4.54 11.05
N GLY A 481 25.61 -4.03 9.84
CA GLY A 481 25.97 -2.69 9.38
C GLY A 481 25.18 -1.52 9.99
N LYS A 482 24.07 -1.78 10.71
CA LYS A 482 23.06 -0.77 11.10
C LYS A 482 22.46 -0.01 9.91
N GLU A 483 22.14 -0.76 8.86
CA GLU A 483 21.69 -0.26 7.55
C GLU A 483 20.35 -0.90 7.14
N MET A 484 19.53 -1.33 8.10
CA MET A 484 18.23 -1.92 7.81
C MET A 484 17.32 -0.89 7.12
N GLY A 485 16.44 -1.36 6.24
CA GLY A 485 15.39 -0.55 5.61
C GLY A 485 14.06 -1.29 5.67
N TYR A 486 13.07 -0.87 4.89
CA TYR A 486 11.81 -1.61 4.78
C TYR A 486 12.06 -3.05 4.36
N ALA A 487 11.23 -3.96 4.87
CA ALA A 487 11.34 -5.38 4.60
C ALA A 487 12.82 -5.84 4.65
N SER A 488 13.48 -5.70 5.79
CA SER A 488 14.83 -6.23 5.98
C SER A 488 14.80 -7.45 6.89
N ASP A 489 15.55 -8.47 6.49
CA ASP A 489 15.85 -9.63 7.31
C ASP A 489 16.83 -9.26 8.44
N ILE A 490 16.81 -10.05 9.51
CA ILE A 490 17.77 -10.00 10.60
C ILE A 490 18.76 -11.14 10.38
N GLU A 491 19.86 -10.81 9.71
CA GLU A 491 20.93 -11.76 9.41
C GLU A 491 21.80 -11.98 10.66
N VAL A 492 21.87 -13.22 11.18
CA VAL A 492 22.60 -13.55 12.41
C VAL A 492 23.44 -14.83 12.32
N ILE A 493 24.47 -14.91 13.15
CA ILE A 493 25.28 -16.11 13.40
C ILE A 493 25.32 -16.35 14.92
N PHE A 494 25.05 -17.58 15.35
CA PHE A 494 25.13 -17.99 16.75
C PHE A 494 26.49 -18.63 17.03
N VAL A 495 27.19 -18.13 18.04
CA VAL A 495 28.50 -18.64 18.46
C VAL A 495 28.48 -18.93 19.95
N TYR A 496 28.89 -20.13 20.35
CA TYR A 496 29.04 -20.50 21.76
C TYR A 496 30.48 -20.79 22.14
N GLY A 497 30.78 -20.71 23.43
CA GLY A 497 32.16 -20.69 23.94
C GLY A 497 32.97 -21.97 23.74
N GLY A 498 32.33 -23.12 23.54
CA GLY A 498 33.01 -24.39 23.31
C GLY A 498 32.29 -25.63 23.85
N PRO A 499 32.91 -26.81 23.72
CA PRO A 499 32.32 -28.09 24.11
C PRO A 499 32.12 -28.20 25.63
N GLY A 500 31.18 -29.05 26.03
CA GLY A 500 30.78 -29.27 27.41
C GLY A 500 29.33 -29.74 27.48
N ARG A 501 28.74 -29.73 28.68
CA ARG A 501 27.43 -30.34 28.93
C ARG A 501 26.58 -29.47 29.84
N THR A 502 25.26 -29.62 29.72
CA THR A 502 24.30 -28.95 30.61
C THR A 502 24.30 -29.55 32.01
N SER A 503 23.83 -28.79 33.00
CA SER A 503 23.89 -29.20 34.42
C SER A 503 22.53 -29.56 35.05
N GLY A 504 21.51 -29.86 34.24
CA GLY A 504 20.16 -30.19 34.70
C GLY A 504 19.92 -31.69 34.81
N LYS A 505 18.63 -32.07 34.90
CA LYS A 505 18.22 -33.49 35.04
C LYS A 505 18.44 -34.27 33.74
N GLU A 506 18.12 -33.65 32.61
CA GLU A 506 18.38 -34.18 31.27
C GLU A 506 19.68 -33.53 30.76
N VAL A 507 20.79 -34.27 30.82
CA VAL A 507 22.12 -33.76 30.45
C VAL A 507 22.35 -33.96 28.96
N ILE A 508 22.52 -32.87 28.24
CA ILE A 508 22.85 -32.87 26.80
C ILE A 508 24.17 -32.14 26.54
N GLU A 509 24.76 -32.40 25.38
CA GLU A 509 25.98 -31.69 24.93
C GLU A 509 25.67 -30.23 24.61
N ASN A 510 26.65 -29.35 24.77
CA ASN A 510 26.49 -27.92 24.46
C ASN A 510 26.10 -27.69 22.99
N SER A 511 26.67 -28.46 22.06
CA SER A 511 26.31 -28.37 20.63
C SER A 511 24.82 -28.61 20.42
N GLU A 512 24.25 -29.63 21.06
CA GLU A 512 22.82 -29.92 21.01
C GLU A 512 21.98 -28.84 21.71
N TYR A 513 22.41 -28.37 22.89
CA TYR A 513 21.70 -27.31 23.62
C TYR A 513 21.60 -26.03 22.78
N PHE A 514 22.71 -25.58 22.19
CA PHE A 514 22.73 -24.34 21.41
C PHE A 514 22.08 -24.48 20.04
N GLU A 515 22.09 -25.68 19.44
CA GLU A 515 21.28 -25.98 18.25
C GLU A 515 19.78 -25.84 18.57
N ARG A 516 19.31 -26.46 19.67
CA ARG A 516 17.92 -26.33 20.13
C ARG A 516 17.57 -24.90 20.51
N LEU A 517 18.50 -24.16 21.12
CA LEU A 517 18.30 -22.74 21.46
C LEU A 517 18.12 -21.91 20.20
N ALA A 518 18.94 -22.10 19.17
CA ALA A 518 18.82 -21.41 17.91
C ALA A 518 17.48 -21.75 17.22
N GLN A 519 17.06 -23.01 17.23
CA GLN A 519 15.75 -23.42 16.69
C GLN A 519 14.58 -22.76 17.43
N GLU A 520 14.62 -22.72 18.76
CA GLU A 520 13.61 -22.03 19.57
C GLU A 520 13.61 -20.52 19.25
N PHE A 521 14.79 -19.90 19.15
CA PHE A 521 14.94 -18.50 18.82
C PHE A 521 14.33 -18.14 17.46
N LEU A 522 14.58 -18.96 16.43
CA LEU A 522 14.01 -18.78 15.09
C LEU A 522 12.47 -18.83 15.11
N GLN A 523 11.89 -19.62 16.02
CA GLN A 523 10.44 -19.68 16.18
C GLN A 523 9.91 -18.57 17.08
N TRP A 524 10.72 -17.99 17.97
CA TRP A 524 10.31 -17.00 18.96
C TRP A 524 9.95 -15.64 18.33
N ILE A 525 10.73 -15.22 17.33
CA ILE A 525 10.50 -14.00 16.57
C ILE A 525 9.67 -14.35 15.33
N GLU A 526 8.43 -13.88 15.30
CA GLU A 526 7.51 -14.16 14.21
C GLU A 526 7.59 -13.04 13.16
N ALA A 527 7.90 -13.44 11.93
CA ALA A 527 7.76 -12.61 10.75
C ALA A 527 6.38 -12.87 10.12
N LYS A 528 5.60 -11.81 9.93
CA LYS A 528 4.25 -11.92 9.33
C LYS A 528 4.30 -12.29 7.84
N GLN A 529 5.40 -11.94 7.17
CA GLN A 529 5.71 -12.27 5.79
C GLN A 529 7.21 -12.52 5.65
N GLU A 530 7.61 -13.36 4.67
CA GLU A 530 9.02 -13.51 4.32
C GLU A 530 9.65 -12.16 3.97
N GLY A 531 10.86 -11.89 4.46
CA GLY A 531 11.57 -10.65 4.16
C GLY A 531 11.34 -9.51 5.15
N ILE A 532 10.43 -9.65 6.13
CA ILE A 532 10.12 -8.57 7.08
C ILE A 532 10.44 -9.04 8.50
N PHE A 533 11.58 -8.57 9.05
CA PHE A 533 12.02 -8.93 10.40
C PHE A 533 12.18 -10.46 10.58
N HIS A 534 12.39 -11.17 9.47
CA HIS A 534 12.63 -12.60 9.43
C HIS A 534 14.09 -12.89 9.80
N ILE A 535 14.33 -13.93 10.58
CA ILE A 535 15.68 -14.28 11.01
C ILE A 535 16.36 -15.11 9.92
N ASP A 536 17.43 -14.57 9.33
CA ASP A 536 18.24 -15.27 8.33
C ASP A 536 19.56 -15.74 8.93
N VAL A 537 19.81 -17.05 8.84
CA VAL A 537 21.01 -17.72 9.38
C VAL A 537 21.92 -18.29 8.29
N ARG A 538 21.70 -17.96 7.01
CA ARG A 538 22.41 -18.56 5.88
C ARG A 538 23.87 -18.15 5.77
N LEU A 539 24.31 -17.10 6.46
CA LEU A 539 25.70 -16.62 6.48
C LEU A 539 26.59 -17.33 7.51
N ARG A 540 26.08 -18.35 8.21
CA ARG A 540 26.86 -19.18 9.13
C ARG A 540 27.83 -20.12 8.38
N PRO A 541 28.88 -20.64 9.04
CA PRO A 541 29.77 -21.64 8.45
C PRO A 541 29.00 -22.78 7.77
N HIS A 542 29.43 -23.17 6.57
CA HIS A 542 28.77 -24.18 5.73
C HIS A 542 27.34 -23.84 5.26
N GLY A 543 26.89 -22.60 5.47
CA GLY A 543 25.60 -22.09 5.03
C GLY A 543 24.41 -22.91 5.49
N GLY A 544 23.43 -23.14 4.61
CA GLY A 544 22.20 -23.87 4.91
C GLY A 544 22.40 -25.32 5.38
N LYS A 545 23.57 -25.92 5.14
CA LYS A 545 23.91 -27.29 5.55
C LYS A 545 24.67 -27.37 6.89
N GLY A 546 25.12 -26.24 7.43
CA GLY A 546 25.84 -26.18 8.71
C GLY A 546 24.91 -26.11 9.92
N SER A 547 25.46 -26.42 11.10
CA SER A 547 24.78 -26.22 12.39
C SER A 547 24.35 -24.77 12.57
N LEU A 548 23.19 -24.56 13.21
CA LEU A 548 22.66 -23.22 13.48
C LEU A 548 23.55 -22.45 14.47
N ALA A 549 24.13 -23.16 15.44
CA ALA A 549 25.10 -22.62 16.38
C ALA A 549 26.45 -23.34 16.28
N ASN A 550 27.54 -22.58 16.27
CA ASN A 550 28.89 -23.12 16.09
C ASN A 550 29.77 -22.79 17.30
N ALA A 551 30.68 -23.69 17.67
CA ALA A 551 31.64 -23.39 18.71
C ALA A 551 32.63 -22.32 18.22
N PHE A 552 33.12 -21.47 19.13
CA PHE A 552 34.07 -20.41 18.78
C PHE A 552 35.32 -20.93 18.03
N ASP A 553 35.86 -22.08 18.46
CA ASP A 553 37.03 -22.68 17.82
C ASP A 553 36.72 -23.19 16.40
N GLU A 554 35.50 -23.68 16.16
CA GLU A 554 35.05 -24.10 14.81
C GLU A 554 34.91 -22.89 13.89
N VAL A 555 34.35 -21.79 14.39
CA VAL A 555 34.29 -20.51 13.67
C VAL A 555 35.70 -20.05 13.30
N CYS A 556 36.64 -20.11 14.25
CA CYS A 556 38.02 -19.72 14.03
C CYS A 556 38.72 -20.58 12.97
N LYS A 557 38.46 -21.89 13.00
CA LYS A 557 39.03 -22.84 12.04
C LYS A 557 38.46 -22.63 10.65
N TYR A 558 37.14 -22.45 10.54
CA TYR A 558 36.47 -22.24 9.26
C TYR A 558 36.91 -20.94 8.58
N TYR A 559 36.96 -19.84 9.34
CA TYR A 559 37.41 -18.52 8.89
C TYR A 559 38.91 -18.29 9.15
N SER A 560 39.72 -19.16 8.56
CA SER A 560 41.18 -19.04 8.60
C SER A 560 41.77 -19.04 7.19
N VAL A 561 43.05 -18.74 7.07
CA VAL A 561 43.76 -18.71 5.78
C VAL A 561 43.70 -20.08 5.10
N ASP A 562 43.88 -21.16 5.87
CA ASP A 562 43.77 -22.56 5.41
C ASP A 562 42.36 -23.15 5.61
N GLY A 563 41.39 -22.27 5.89
CA GLY A 563 40.00 -22.63 6.15
C GLY A 563 39.22 -22.95 4.88
N GLN A 564 37.93 -23.23 5.05
CA GLN A 564 37.03 -23.59 3.94
C GLN A 564 36.20 -22.41 3.42
N ALA A 565 36.33 -21.23 4.02
CA ALA A 565 35.56 -20.06 3.65
C ALA A 565 35.98 -19.51 2.27
N ALA A 566 34.98 -19.29 1.40
CA ALA A 566 35.20 -18.70 0.09
C ALA A 566 35.52 -17.19 0.17
N PRO A 567 36.13 -16.59 -0.88
CA PRO A 567 36.46 -15.16 -0.89
C PRO A 567 35.27 -14.22 -0.63
N PHE A 568 34.06 -14.59 -1.05
CA PHE A 568 32.84 -13.80 -0.80
C PHE A 568 32.37 -13.90 0.66
N GLU A 569 32.66 -15.00 1.36
CA GLU A 569 32.34 -15.14 2.79
C GLU A 569 33.27 -14.25 3.63
N ARG A 570 34.56 -14.20 3.27
CA ARG A 570 35.51 -13.23 3.86
C ARG A 570 35.02 -11.80 3.70
N GLN A 571 34.46 -11.45 2.54
CA GLN A 571 33.84 -10.15 2.31
C GLN A 571 32.58 -9.95 3.18
N ALA A 572 31.67 -10.93 3.23
CA ALA A 572 30.45 -10.85 4.02
C ALA A 572 30.71 -10.61 5.52
N LEU A 573 31.82 -11.15 6.04
CA LEU A 573 32.26 -10.97 7.42
C LEU A 573 32.58 -9.52 7.80
N ILE A 574 32.80 -8.60 6.84
CA ILE A 574 32.98 -7.16 7.13
C ILE A 574 31.83 -6.62 7.97
N LYS A 575 30.61 -7.11 7.70
CA LYS A 575 29.39 -6.67 8.37
C LYS A 575 29.17 -7.33 9.72
N LEU A 576 29.93 -8.38 10.07
CA LEU A 576 29.71 -9.15 11.28
C LEU A 576 29.99 -8.29 12.52
N ARG A 577 29.05 -8.18 13.46
CA ARG A 577 29.17 -7.39 14.70
C ARG A 577 28.42 -8.06 15.84
N HIS A 578 28.92 -7.95 17.07
CA HIS A 578 28.21 -8.40 18.26
C HIS A 578 26.92 -7.61 18.48
N ILE A 579 25.83 -8.34 18.70
CA ILE A 579 24.47 -7.81 18.91
C ILE A 579 23.98 -8.15 20.31
N ALA A 580 23.98 -9.43 20.68
CA ALA A 580 23.39 -9.91 21.93
C ALA A 580 24.18 -11.09 22.52
N GLY A 581 23.96 -11.34 23.82
CA GLY A 581 24.63 -12.40 24.56
C GLY A 581 25.90 -11.92 25.27
N ASP A 582 26.86 -12.83 25.42
CA ASP A 582 28.11 -12.57 26.13
C ASP A 582 29.03 -11.64 25.32
N ALA A 583 29.20 -10.41 25.82
CA ALA A 583 29.99 -9.39 25.16
C ALA A 583 31.48 -9.74 25.04
N ALA A 584 32.03 -10.56 25.95
CA ALA A 584 33.43 -10.95 25.90
C ALA A 584 33.69 -11.95 24.78
N LEU A 585 32.80 -12.95 24.61
CA LEU A 585 32.80 -13.86 23.48
C LEU A 585 32.56 -13.10 22.17
N GLY A 586 31.57 -12.20 22.15
CA GLY A 586 31.30 -11.34 20.99
C GLY A 586 32.55 -10.60 20.50
N LYS A 587 33.24 -9.91 21.40
CA LYS A 587 34.51 -9.21 21.10
C LYS A 587 35.61 -10.15 20.60
N LYS A 588 35.67 -11.40 21.08
CA LYS A 588 36.62 -12.40 20.55
C LYS A 588 36.29 -12.77 19.10
N VAL A 589 35.01 -12.95 18.76
CA VAL A 589 34.58 -13.20 17.37
C VAL A 589 34.92 -12.00 16.48
N GLU A 590 34.67 -10.78 16.95
CA GLU A 590 35.01 -9.56 16.22
C GLU A 590 36.52 -9.40 16.00
N ALA A 591 37.34 -9.69 17.01
CA ALA A 591 38.79 -9.65 16.89
C ALA A 591 39.30 -10.69 15.89
N HIS A 592 38.74 -11.90 15.89
CA HIS A 592 39.07 -12.94 14.93
C HIS A 592 38.64 -12.58 13.50
N ARG A 593 37.41 -12.06 13.33
CA ARG A 593 36.95 -11.45 12.08
C ARG A 593 37.97 -10.42 11.58
N ASP A 594 38.40 -9.49 12.43
CA ASP A 594 39.34 -8.46 12.01
C ASP A 594 40.69 -9.03 11.57
N SER A 595 41.20 -10.05 12.28
CA SER A 595 42.47 -10.70 11.93
C SER A 595 42.40 -11.45 10.59
N TYR A 596 41.25 -12.05 10.27
CA TYR A 596 41.04 -12.81 9.05
C TYR A 596 40.69 -11.91 7.86
N VAL A 597 39.65 -11.09 7.99
CA VAL A 597 39.14 -10.23 6.92
C VAL A 597 40.20 -9.22 6.48
N TYR A 598 40.86 -8.57 7.45
CA TYR A 598 41.85 -7.52 7.19
C TYR A 598 43.28 -8.02 7.37
N SER A 599 43.54 -9.30 7.08
CA SER A 599 44.89 -9.85 7.04
C SER A 599 45.71 -9.26 5.89
N ARG A 600 47.03 -9.49 5.90
CA ARG A 600 47.91 -9.15 4.77
C ARG A 600 47.89 -10.19 3.66
N GLU A 601 47.24 -11.33 3.89
CA GLU A 601 47.17 -12.41 2.91
C GLU A 601 46.41 -11.96 1.67
N PRO A 602 46.88 -12.32 0.46
CA PRO A 602 46.20 -12.00 -0.78
C PRO A 602 44.72 -12.37 -0.70
N TRP A 603 43.86 -11.45 -1.12
CA TRP A 603 42.45 -11.73 -1.35
C TRP A 603 42.24 -11.85 -2.85
N ASP A 604 41.64 -12.96 -3.29
CA ASP A 604 41.43 -13.25 -4.71
C ASP A 604 40.34 -12.34 -5.30
N LEU A 605 40.77 -11.15 -5.71
CA LEU A 605 39.92 -10.16 -6.35
C LEU A 605 39.36 -10.67 -7.68
N THR A 606 40.10 -11.52 -8.41
CA THR A 606 39.65 -12.09 -9.68
C THR A 606 38.41 -12.95 -9.46
N VAL A 607 38.45 -13.86 -8.48
CA VAL A 607 37.29 -14.68 -8.12
C VAL A 607 36.13 -13.81 -7.64
N ALA A 608 36.38 -12.77 -6.85
CA ALA A 608 35.33 -11.86 -6.40
C ALA A 608 34.65 -11.12 -7.57
N LEU A 609 35.43 -10.66 -8.54
CA LEU A 609 34.93 -10.00 -9.76
C LEU A 609 34.15 -10.97 -10.64
N ASP A 610 34.63 -12.21 -10.83
CA ASP A 610 33.93 -13.23 -11.61
C ASP A 610 32.59 -13.61 -10.98
N LEU A 611 32.53 -13.76 -9.65
CA LEU A 611 31.28 -13.94 -8.93
C LEU A 611 30.34 -12.75 -9.15
N ARG A 612 30.86 -11.52 -9.15
CA ARG A 612 30.04 -10.33 -9.41
C ARG A 612 29.47 -10.34 -10.83
N ARG A 613 30.25 -10.73 -11.84
CA ARG A 613 29.78 -10.90 -13.23
C ARG A 613 28.66 -11.93 -13.33
N GLN A 614 28.85 -13.08 -12.68
CA GLN A 614 27.85 -14.14 -12.64
C GLN A 614 26.56 -13.69 -11.95
N GLN A 615 26.65 -12.98 -10.82
CA GLN A 615 25.47 -12.43 -10.13
C GLN A 615 24.68 -11.47 -11.02
N VAL A 616 25.34 -10.57 -11.76
CA VAL A 616 24.65 -9.69 -12.70
C VAL A 616 23.93 -10.53 -13.76
N LYS A 617 24.64 -11.48 -14.39
CA LYS A 617 24.10 -12.32 -15.45
C LYS A 617 22.89 -13.17 -15.01
N GLN A 618 22.89 -13.64 -13.76
CA GLN A 618 21.86 -14.54 -13.23
C GLN A 618 20.67 -13.82 -12.61
N LEU A 619 20.88 -12.64 -12.02
CA LEU A 619 19.86 -11.94 -11.22
C LEU A 619 19.30 -10.69 -11.90
N VAL A 620 19.75 -10.37 -13.11
CA VAL A 620 19.27 -9.22 -13.89
C VAL A 620 18.84 -9.71 -15.27
N GLU A 621 17.55 -9.59 -15.56
CA GLU A 621 17.02 -9.93 -16.88
C GLU A 621 17.43 -8.87 -17.92
N PRO A 622 17.71 -9.27 -19.18
CA PRO A 622 18.02 -8.33 -20.24
C PRO A 622 16.91 -7.28 -20.44
N GLY A 623 17.30 -6.01 -20.56
CA GLY A 623 16.36 -4.89 -20.76
C GLY A 623 15.73 -4.34 -19.48
N GLN A 624 15.96 -4.98 -18.33
CA GLN A 624 15.49 -4.50 -17.03
C GLN A 624 16.59 -3.84 -16.21
N ILE A 625 16.20 -2.95 -15.30
CA ILE A 625 17.09 -2.35 -14.32
C ILE A 625 16.70 -2.82 -12.92
N ASN A 626 17.47 -3.76 -12.38
CA ASN A 626 17.40 -4.11 -10.96
C ASN A 626 18.29 -3.16 -10.12
N LEU A 627 17.70 -2.36 -9.23
CA LEU A 627 18.42 -1.36 -8.42
C LEU A 627 19.49 -1.96 -7.51
N LYS A 628 19.37 -3.25 -7.17
CA LYS A 628 20.35 -3.94 -6.34
C LYS A 628 21.49 -4.52 -7.15
N HIS A 629 21.14 -5.34 -8.15
CA HIS A 629 22.09 -6.23 -8.81
C HIS A 629 22.65 -5.68 -10.13
N SER A 630 21.99 -4.72 -10.78
CA SER A 630 22.48 -4.15 -12.06
C SER A 630 23.80 -3.42 -11.90
N HIS A 631 24.48 -3.19 -13.03
CA HIS A 631 25.67 -2.35 -13.06
C HIS A 631 25.36 -0.93 -12.60
N GLY A 632 26.05 -0.47 -11.56
CA GLY A 632 25.79 0.82 -10.95
C GLY A 632 24.71 0.82 -9.88
N GLY A 633 24.06 -0.32 -9.65
CA GLY A 633 23.13 -0.52 -8.53
C GLY A 633 23.83 -0.55 -7.18
N ILE A 634 23.08 -0.77 -6.10
CA ILE A 634 23.61 -0.64 -4.73
C ILE A 634 24.78 -1.59 -4.45
N VAL A 635 24.72 -2.83 -4.96
CA VAL A 635 25.75 -3.85 -4.71
C VAL A 635 27.08 -3.44 -5.36
N THR A 636 27.05 -2.74 -6.49
CA THR A 636 28.27 -2.21 -7.11
C THR A 636 29.00 -1.27 -6.15
N LEU A 637 28.29 -0.40 -5.46
CA LEU A 637 28.90 0.55 -4.52
C LEU A 637 29.29 -0.11 -3.20
N GLU A 638 28.42 -0.96 -2.63
CA GLU A 638 28.71 -1.71 -1.42
C GLU A 638 29.94 -2.60 -1.59
N TYR A 639 30.05 -3.30 -2.72
CA TYR A 639 31.20 -4.17 -3.01
C TYR A 639 32.46 -3.35 -3.24
N ALA A 640 32.40 -2.24 -3.99
CA ALA A 640 33.57 -1.38 -4.17
C ALA A 640 34.17 -0.92 -2.84
N ILE A 641 33.31 -0.47 -1.91
CA ILE A 641 33.73 -0.05 -0.57
C ILE A 641 34.30 -1.24 0.20
N GLN A 642 33.62 -2.38 0.21
CA GLN A 642 34.06 -3.59 0.90
C GLN A 642 35.40 -4.12 0.35
N TYR A 643 35.61 -4.08 -0.95
CA TYR A 643 36.87 -4.50 -1.59
C TYR A 643 38.03 -3.62 -1.09
N LEU A 644 37.82 -2.30 -1.04
CA LEU A 644 38.81 -1.39 -0.47
C LEU A 644 39.02 -1.64 1.03
N GLN A 645 37.98 -1.99 1.79
CA GLN A 645 38.13 -2.38 3.19
C GLN A 645 39.00 -3.63 3.33
N VAL A 646 38.76 -4.70 2.55
CA VAL A 646 39.60 -5.92 2.59
C VAL A 646 41.04 -5.60 2.19
N MET A 647 41.24 -4.88 1.08
CA MET A 647 42.56 -4.57 0.54
C MET A 647 43.40 -3.67 1.43
N HIS A 648 42.78 -2.72 2.15
CA HIS A 648 43.49 -1.66 2.87
C HIS A 648 43.29 -1.68 4.39
N GLY A 649 42.34 -2.45 4.92
CA GLY A 649 42.02 -2.49 6.35
C GLY A 649 43.15 -3.02 7.23
N HIS A 650 44.10 -3.77 6.67
CA HIS A 650 45.31 -4.19 7.37
C HIS A 650 46.22 -2.99 7.74
N ARG A 651 46.22 -1.94 6.90
CA ARG A 651 46.99 -0.71 7.08
C ARG A 651 46.20 0.39 7.80
N HIS A 652 44.89 0.44 7.59
CA HIS A 652 44.03 1.51 8.10
C HIS A 652 42.91 0.94 8.99
N PRO A 653 43.09 0.89 10.32
CA PRO A 653 42.08 0.36 11.24
C PRO A 653 40.73 1.09 11.19
N SER A 654 40.71 2.36 10.79
CA SER A 654 39.46 3.13 10.59
C SER A 654 38.53 2.53 9.54
N LEU A 655 39.08 1.73 8.60
CA LEU A 655 38.29 1.01 7.60
C LEU A 655 37.59 -0.23 8.16
N ARG A 656 37.91 -0.68 9.38
CA ARG A 656 37.35 -1.91 10.00
C ARG A 656 36.00 -1.64 10.64
N THR A 657 35.09 -1.03 9.88
CA THR A 657 33.74 -0.70 10.33
C THR A 657 32.70 -1.45 9.49
N PRO A 658 31.66 -2.02 10.12
CA PRO A 658 30.61 -2.71 9.37
C PRO A 658 29.66 -1.73 8.65
N ASN A 659 29.65 -0.44 8.97
CA ASN A 659 28.77 0.52 8.32
C ASN A 659 29.41 1.10 7.05
N THR A 660 28.72 0.99 5.90
CA THR A 660 29.17 1.38 4.56
C THR A 660 29.48 2.87 4.48
N LEU A 661 28.62 3.73 5.02
CA LEU A 661 28.85 5.17 4.98
C LEU A 661 30.00 5.61 5.88
N ARG A 662 30.19 4.95 7.04
CA ARG A 662 31.39 5.16 7.87
C ARG A 662 32.66 4.67 7.18
N ALA A 663 32.59 3.54 6.48
CA ALA A 663 33.71 3.03 5.70
C ALA A 663 34.07 3.98 4.54
N LEU A 664 33.07 4.52 3.84
CA LEU A 664 33.27 5.52 2.79
C LEU A 664 33.91 6.80 3.34
N ALA A 665 33.44 7.31 4.48
CA ALA A 665 34.06 8.46 5.14
C ALA A 665 35.53 8.17 5.51
N ALA A 666 35.81 7.00 6.09
CA ALA A 666 37.17 6.59 6.42
C ALA A 666 38.06 6.46 5.17
N LEU A 667 37.55 5.94 4.05
CA LEU A 667 38.29 5.87 2.77
C LEU A 667 38.66 7.26 2.23
N ILE A 668 37.80 8.26 2.42
CA ILE A 668 38.08 9.66 2.08
C ILE A 668 39.17 10.22 3.00
N ASP A 669 39.03 10.01 4.31
CA ASP A 669 39.94 10.57 5.31
C ASP A 669 41.38 10.04 5.18
N VAL A 670 41.53 8.76 4.78
CA VAL A 670 42.86 8.18 4.52
C VAL A 670 43.37 8.42 3.09
N GLY A 671 42.63 9.15 2.26
CA GLY A 671 43.05 9.54 0.91
C GLY A 671 42.96 8.44 -0.15
N LEU A 672 42.27 7.32 0.12
CA LEU A 672 42.05 6.24 -0.86
C LEU A 672 40.97 6.59 -1.88
N ILE A 673 40.03 7.47 -1.52
CA ILE A 673 39.03 8.04 -2.41
C ILE A 673 39.11 9.57 -2.36
N PRO A 674 39.20 10.28 -3.50
CA PRO A 674 39.13 11.73 -3.51
C PRO A 674 37.83 12.24 -2.90
N ARG A 675 37.88 13.29 -2.07
CA ARG A 675 36.71 13.83 -1.35
C ARG A 675 35.50 14.07 -2.24
N ALA A 676 35.68 14.72 -3.40
CA ALA A 676 34.59 15.00 -4.34
C ALA A 676 33.92 13.71 -4.85
N THR A 677 34.71 12.69 -5.18
CA THR A 677 34.19 11.36 -5.58
C THR A 677 33.44 10.71 -4.43
N GLY A 678 34.00 10.74 -3.22
CA GLY A 678 33.38 10.16 -2.04
C GLY A 678 32.02 10.79 -1.67
N GLU A 679 31.90 12.11 -1.76
CA GLU A 679 30.61 12.79 -1.52
C GLU A 679 29.55 12.41 -2.58
N ASN A 680 29.95 12.26 -3.85
CA ASN A 680 29.03 11.80 -4.90
C ASN A 680 28.59 10.35 -4.70
N LEU A 681 29.51 9.47 -4.26
CA LEU A 681 29.18 8.09 -3.91
C LEU A 681 28.24 8.03 -2.70
N ARG A 682 28.44 8.89 -1.70
CA ARG A 682 27.53 9.01 -0.55
C ARG A 682 26.12 9.39 -1.00
N LYS A 683 25.98 10.42 -1.85
CA LYS A 683 24.68 10.82 -2.43
C LYS A 683 24.04 9.67 -3.20
N SER A 684 24.82 9.00 -4.04
CA SER A 684 24.36 7.86 -4.85
C SER A 684 23.89 6.68 -4.00
N TYR A 685 24.61 6.36 -2.91
CA TYR A 685 24.19 5.31 -1.97
C TYR A 685 22.84 5.63 -1.33
N LEU A 686 22.69 6.84 -0.78
CA LEU A 686 21.44 7.28 -0.14
C LEU A 686 20.27 7.32 -1.13
N PHE A 687 20.52 7.80 -2.35
CA PHE A 687 19.53 7.88 -3.40
C PHE A 687 19.03 6.49 -3.85
N ILE A 688 19.93 5.56 -4.16
CA ILE A 688 19.52 4.20 -4.57
C ILE A 688 18.84 3.47 -3.42
N ARG A 689 19.29 3.67 -2.18
CA ARG A 689 18.61 3.11 -1.00
C ARG A 689 17.19 3.65 -0.83
N MET A 690 16.98 4.95 -0.99
CA MET A 690 15.66 5.58 -0.97
C MET A 690 14.73 4.95 -2.04
N LEU A 691 15.24 4.68 -3.25
CA LEU A 691 14.45 4.02 -4.29
C LEU A 691 14.12 2.56 -3.97
N ILE A 692 15.10 1.80 -3.46
CA ILE A 692 14.87 0.43 -2.99
C ILE A 692 13.80 0.41 -1.91
N ASP A 693 13.88 1.33 -0.95
CA ASP A 693 12.89 1.47 0.13
C ASP A 693 11.52 1.86 -0.45
N GLY A 694 11.46 2.78 -1.42
CA GLY A 694 10.23 3.16 -2.12
C GLY A 694 9.56 2.03 -2.90
N LEU A 695 10.33 1.09 -3.47
CA LEU A 695 9.80 -0.13 -4.09
C LEU A 695 9.32 -1.14 -3.04
N ARG A 696 10.12 -1.38 -2.01
CA ARG A 696 9.81 -2.34 -0.94
C ARG A 696 8.56 -1.97 -0.15
N MET A 697 8.33 -0.66 0.07
CA MET A 697 7.11 -0.16 0.72
C MET A 697 5.84 -0.62 0.01
N VAL A 698 5.85 -0.66 -1.33
CA VAL A 698 4.69 -1.10 -2.12
C VAL A 698 4.64 -2.61 -2.23
N ARG A 699 5.77 -3.24 -2.58
CA ARG A 699 5.82 -4.66 -2.94
C ARG A 699 5.75 -5.59 -1.72
N GLY A 700 6.01 -5.05 -0.52
CA GLY A 700 5.94 -5.80 0.74
C GLY A 700 6.99 -6.91 0.88
N ASN A 701 8.02 -6.95 0.03
CA ASN A 701 9.05 -8.00 0.08
C ASN A 701 10.43 -7.51 -0.39
N THR A 702 11.45 -8.33 -0.14
CA THR A 702 12.87 -8.04 -0.46
C THR A 702 13.28 -8.36 -1.90
N LYS A 703 12.46 -9.12 -2.64
CA LYS A 703 12.88 -9.89 -3.83
C LYS A 703 12.85 -9.04 -5.09
N ASP A 704 11.72 -8.37 -5.35
CA ASP A 704 11.56 -7.59 -6.56
C ASP A 704 12.03 -6.14 -6.39
N LEU A 705 13.19 -5.84 -6.97
CA LEU A 705 13.81 -4.52 -7.01
C LEU A 705 14.04 -4.04 -8.45
N VAL A 706 13.28 -4.59 -9.40
CA VAL A 706 13.27 -4.14 -10.79
C VAL A 706 12.50 -2.83 -10.89
N LEU A 707 13.09 -1.84 -11.55
CA LEU A 707 12.42 -0.58 -11.83
C LEU A 707 11.23 -0.81 -12.76
N PRO A 708 10.07 -0.21 -12.47
CA PRO A 708 8.96 -0.20 -13.41
C PRO A 708 9.35 0.53 -14.71
N PRO A 709 8.66 0.26 -15.83
CA PRO A 709 8.87 1.01 -17.08
C PRO A 709 8.69 2.52 -16.86
N PRO A 710 9.56 3.39 -17.40
CA PRO A 710 9.51 4.83 -17.14
C PRO A 710 8.21 5.54 -17.53
N ASP A 711 7.47 4.97 -18.49
CA ASP A 711 6.18 5.44 -18.99
C ASP A 711 4.96 4.86 -18.23
N SER A 712 5.20 4.01 -17.24
CA SER A 712 4.14 3.39 -16.43
C SER A 712 3.70 4.26 -15.25
N ASP A 713 2.44 4.09 -14.83
CA ASP A 713 1.91 4.70 -13.60
C ASP A 713 2.70 4.29 -12.35
N GLU A 714 3.17 3.02 -12.29
CA GLU A 714 3.96 2.53 -11.15
C GLU A 714 5.25 3.37 -10.98
N PHE A 715 5.88 3.76 -12.08
CA PHE A 715 7.07 4.62 -12.05
C PHE A 715 6.73 6.05 -11.61
N ILE A 716 5.60 6.59 -12.07
CA ILE A 716 5.09 7.90 -11.62
C ILE A 716 4.84 7.89 -10.11
N PHE A 717 4.20 6.84 -9.58
CA PHE A 717 3.93 6.73 -8.15
C PHE A 717 5.21 6.49 -7.34
N LEU A 718 6.20 5.79 -7.88
CA LEU A 718 7.53 5.69 -7.29
C LEU A 718 8.19 7.07 -7.16
N ALA A 719 8.16 7.88 -8.23
CA ALA A 719 8.69 9.24 -8.22
C ALA A 719 8.04 10.10 -7.14
N ARG A 720 6.71 10.05 -7.04
CA ARG A 720 5.97 10.78 -6.00
C ARG A 720 6.33 10.32 -4.59
N ARG A 721 6.46 9.00 -4.38
CA ARG A 721 6.79 8.39 -3.09
C ARG A 721 8.18 8.79 -2.60
N VAL A 722 9.15 8.91 -3.51
CA VAL A 722 10.53 9.29 -3.20
C VAL A 722 10.79 10.79 -3.30
N GLY A 723 9.74 11.61 -3.34
CA GLY A 723 9.84 13.06 -3.15
C GLY A 723 9.85 13.92 -4.43
N TYR A 724 9.71 13.34 -5.62
CA TYR A 724 9.63 14.08 -6.89
C TYR A 724 8.21 14.61 -7.09
N GLN A 725 7.84 15.63 -6.31
CA GLN A 725 6.50 16.22 -6.26
C GLN A 725 6.40 17.49 -7.13
N THR A 726 6.44 17.33 -8.44
CA THR A 726 6.13 18.40 -9.41
C THR A 726 4.61 18.54 -9.59
N GLU A 727 4.17 19.67 -10.18
CA GLU A 727 2.75 19.86 -10.53
C GLU A 727 2.27 18.84 -11.58
N ASP A 728 3.06 18.66 -12.63
CA ASP A 728 2.90 17.61 -13.63
C ASP A 728 3.68 16.36 -13.18
N TRP A 729 2.98 15.28 -12.83
CA TRP A 729 3.63 14.08 -12.26
C TRP A 729 4.56 13.39 -13.26
N GLN A 730 4.27 13.48 -14.56
CA GLN A 730 5.11 12.95 -15.63
C GLN A 730 6.44 13.71 -15.73
N THR A 731 6.46 15.00 -15.42
CA THR A 731 7.71 15.77 -15.28
C THR A 731 8.55 15.25 -14.11
N GLY A 732 7.92 14.98 -12.96
CA GLY A 732 8.61 14.43 -11.79
C GLY A 732 9.19 13.05 -12.04
N ALA A 733 8.46 12.19 -12.75
CA ALA A 733 8.94 10.89 -13.21
C ALA A 733 10.18 11.01 -14.12
N ARG A 734 10.15 11.92 -15.11
CA ARG A 734 11.31 12.16 -16.01
C ARG A 734 12.55 12.67 -15.24
N HIS A 735 12.36 13.53 -14.25
CA HIS A 735 13.46 13.95 -13.37
C HIS A 735 14.04 12.77 -12.59
N LEU A 736 13.19 11.93 -11.98
CA LEU A 736 13.66 10.74 -11.29
C LEU A 736 14.46 9.81 -12.21
N GLN A 737 13.96 9.57 -13.43
CA GLN A 737 14.66 8.73 -14.41
C GLN A 737 16.06 9.26 -14.71
N THR A 738 16.19 10.58 -14.92
CA THR A 738 17.48 11.23 -15.19
C THR A 738 18.45 11.03 -14.02
N ASP A 739 17.98 11.21 -12.78
CA ASP A 739 18.82 11.05 -11.59
C ASP A 739 19.24 9.58 -11.37
N ILE A 740 18.36 8.62 -11.68
CA ILE A 740 18.70 7.18 -11.69
C ILE A 740 19.84 6.90 -12.66
N GLU A 741 19.71 7.36 -13.90
CA GLU A 741 20.72 7.15 -14.94
C GLU A 741 22.07 7.78 -14.55
N GLU A 742 22.05 8.98 -13.98
CA GLU A 742 23.26 9.67 -13.52
C GLU A 742 23.94 8.91 -12.37
N HIS A 743 23.21 8.60 -11.30
CA HIS A 743 23.76 7.92 -10.13
C HIS A 743 24.29 6.52 -10.48
N MET A 744 23.56 5.74 -11.27
CA MET A 744 24.03 4.42 -11.70
C MET A 744 25.24 4.50 -12.63
N LYS A 745 25.30 5.50 -13.52
CA LYS A 745 26.47 5.76 -14.36
C LYS A 745 27.70 6.12 -13.53
N GLN A 746 27.56 7.02 -12.56
CA GLN A 746 28.66 7.43 -11.67
C GLN A 746 29.20 6.23 -10.88
N ASN A 747 28.31 5.42 -10.30
CA ASN A 747 28.70 4.21 -9.56
C ASN A 747 29.45 3.21 -10.44
N ARG A 748 28.95 2.98 -11.67
CA ARG A 748 29.61 2.10 -12.65
C ARG A 748 31.00 2.62 -13.00
N GLN A 749 31.13 3.90 -13.35
CA GLN A 749 32.43 4.51 -13.70
C GLN A 749 33.43 4.44 -12.56
N PHE A 750 32.99 4.67 -11.32
CA PHE A 750 33.84 4.52 -10.14
C PHE A 750 34.35 3.08 -10.00
N PHE A 751 33.44 2.10 -10.06
CA PHE A 751 33.80 0.68 -9.95
C PHE A 751 34.80 0.28 -11.04
N GLU A 752 34.52 0.63 -12.30
CA GLU A 752 35.37 0.30 -13.45
C GLU A 752 36.76 0.93 -13.34
N LYS A 753 36.85 2.17 -12.86
CA LYS A 753 38.13 2.84 -12.65
C LYS A 753 38.99 2.15 -11.58
N MET A 754 38.35 1.60 -10.55
CA MET A 754 39.06 0.98 -9.43
C MET A 754 39.43 -0.49 -9.68
N PHE A 755 38.55 -1.25 -10.34
CA PHE A 755 38.67 -2.71 -10.42
C PHE A 755 38.60 -3.28 -11.85
N GLY A 756 38.40 -2.42 -12.86
CA GLY A 756 38.20 -2.83 -14.25
C GLY A 756 36.75 -3.14 -14.58
N LYS A 757 36.49 -3.44 -15.86
CA LYS A 757 35.16 -3.73 -16.38
C LYS A 757 34.64 -5.09 -15.90
N LEU A 758 33.40 -5.08 -15.45
CA LEU A 758 32.63 -6.29 -15.16
C LEU A 758 32.07 -6.87 -16.46
#